data_AF-A0A1V5NQP2-F1
#
_entry.id   AF-A0A1V5NQP2-F1
#
_cell.length_a   1.000
_cell.length_b   1.000
_cell.length_c   1.000
_cell.angle_alpha   90.00
_cell.angle_beta   90.00
_cell.angle_gamma   90.00
#
_symmetry.space_group_name_H-M   'P 1'
#
loop_
_entity.id
_entity.type
_entity.pdbx_description
1 polymer ?
#
loop_
_entity_poly.entity_id
_entity_poly.type
_entity_poly.pdbx_seq_one_letter_code
_entity_poly.pdbx_strand_id
1 'polypeptide(L)'
;MRLVKPKKFISSIVMIMFMLCLCTGQAFTAPAQNNGAGLDALNSSAPGLVIGGSGITGGAGLLGSFIYLSQDQVDDLKANKSVNGLGLGDSWTGPTLYSSYDNHGTPEYVYRLAEGINLKTALTALGVDVTSSPVALEATALAPDFYSKIVEDAFGKDASRNYIAPDGTVGSVVDPILVFYEDKVTTSDPGPDTVVPTVTTAIYDPSPTFVYGQKEATEQSNCNFVKGAVKIRVGLDTPAFTITQDSTVKSISLSDIALLGIYETSYSWDNGGTQITQSLKGVPLNVLLEKLGIAVPEEKGLVVNVNDGNGPAVSSRTIDYNEIGQCFVAFDAFQDDQRVSGSNTPLRLYCPGETQANVLIENVVGAAISDVAQGGGAPGDGKASGGDIANSVFYIAVKDAVSGEIQYYYYTKAELEAYETQEAYTYNDHGVIKTVTCKGALLSELLDDLQGAAITEDLVVQYAEEDGYHADAAVAVINSNYKDTIKSLTEPTLSGSGSTREPLRPIVTYEIHEEYANPDDYNVNDPEGVFKDADNHSGYLRVYRNTGDANSTVMKYMMGAVISAEGSLLSGNNGCVIKCVSDKNPAIKVRNDVTIKGLVPGMQYAVKAPRVTNASLASGQTSPELITVGSGAPAEQEITFEYTEDTYFYVKNAITGATTNYTYTDLIAMHEQVPEAGAPPYGYEKPMYYRYNGVWLSDLAGSLSGDYSVTLVGKDGTRIDITKDLGQYFAAYNNTQSKTSTNIPEGKRVTVTYVDAKVIIPSTGVNITGAGATDYTPAGRDVDVLMAAAEGLEITSLQPNEGKYTVEPVADESIYEVGETIHGIKTMTVKTGVTGLKYFGAQLTPVVEHEGQEAVVFTHLRGDIQLSINITRADFDIVDEAQAGFNVQAGDVVKAYIVDELTNSVDSNPTILQ
;
A
#
# COMPACT_ATOMS: atom_id res chain seq x y z
N MET A 1 -23.12 41.43 58.60
CA MET A 1 -23.61 42.40 57.60
C MET A 1 -23.66 41.66 56.26
N ARG A 2 -24.81 41.05 55.97
CA ARG A 2 -25.04 40.16 54.82
C ARG A 2 -25.85 40.93 53.78
N LEU A 3 -25.59 40.74 52.50
CA LEU A 3 -26.66 40.66 51.51
C LEU A 3 -26.18 39.96 50.23
N VAL A 4 -27.11 39.16 49.72
CA VAL A 4 -26.98 38.03 48.80
C VAL A 4 -27.02 38.52 47.34
N LYS A 5 -26.23 37.86 46.46
CA LYS A 5 -26.25 37.96 44.99
C LYS A 5 -27.65 37.61 44.41
N PRO A 6 -28.05 38.12 43.21
CA PRO A 6 -27.77 37.37 41.97
C PRO A 6 -27.58 38.21 40.68
N LYS A 7 -26.89 37.56 39.72
CA LYS A 7 -26.97 37.57 38.24
C LYS A 7 -27.21 38.86 37.41
N LYS A 8 -26.25 39.01 36.48
CA LYS A 8 -26.30 39.43 35.06
C LYS A 8 -26.47 40.92 34.70
N PHE A 9 -25.74 41.24 33.62
CA PHE A 9 -25.68 42.47 32.80
C PHE A 9 -24.86 43.64 33.32
N ILE A 10 -23.64 43.77 32.80
CA ILE A 10 -23.20 44.84 31.88
C ILE A 10 -21.80 44.47 31.38
N SER A 11 -21.66 44.22 30.07
CA SER A 11 -20.58 44.80 29.27
C SER A 11 -20.90 44.58 27.79
N SER A 12 -21.78 45.43 27.28
CA SER A 12 -22.23 45.50 25.88
C SER A 12 -21.43 46.53 25.08
N ILE A 13 -20.13 46.69 25.35
CA ILE A 13 -19.28 47.71 24.68
C ILE A 13 -18.10 47.10 23.91
N VAL A 14 -17.81 45.81 24.05
CA VAL A 14 -16.72 45.14 23.28
C VAL A 14 -17.25 44.36 22.07
N MET A 15 -18.57 44.16 21.97
CA MET A 15 -19.22 43.37 20.90
C MET A 15 -19.59 44.19 19.64
N ILE A 16 -19.24 45.48 19.57
CA ILE A 16 -19.55 46.36 18.42
C ILE A 16 -18.35 46.56 17.49
N MET A 17 -17.12 46.24 17.92
CA MET A 17 -15.94 46.35 17.04
C MET A 17 -15.56 45.05 16.32
N PHE A 18 -16.15 43.91 16.71
CA PHE A 18 -15.97 42.62 16.02
C PHE A 18 -17.10 42.28 15.03
N MET A 19 -18.14 43.11 14.95
CA MET A 19 -19.33 42.87 14.09
C MET A 19 -19.35 43.76 12.83
N LEU A 20 -18.20 44.36 12.47
CA LEU A 20 -18.05 45.22 11.28
C LEU A 20 -17.13 44.62 10.19
N CYS A 21 -16.67 43.38 10.34
CA CYS A 21 -16.13 42.56 9.25
C CYS A 21 -17.01 41.33 8.92
N LEU A 22 -18.29 41.36 9.33
CA LEU A 22 -19.30 40.36 8.97
C LEU A 22 -20.35 41.00 8.07
N CYS A 23 -19.97 41.29 6.83
CA CYS A 23 -20.74 41.60 5.61
C CYS A 23 -19.67 42.02 4.59
N THR A 24 -19.06 41.16 3.77
CA THR A 24 -19.65 40.23 2.82
C THR A 24 -18.74 39.02 2.64
N GLY A 25 -18.98 37.94 3.38
CA GLY A 25 -18.57 36.60 2.95
C GLY A 25 -19.58 36.11 1.92
N GLN A 26 -19.68 36.78 0.77
CA GLN A 26 -20.04 36.01 -0.42
C GLN A 26 -18.90 35.00 -0.54
N ALA A 27 -19.21 33.71 -0.47
CA ALA A 27 -18.33 32.73 -1.09
C ALA A 27 -18.11 33.26 -2.51
N PHE A 28 -16.94 33.84 -2.76
CA PHE A 28 -16.51 34.07 -4.11
C PHE A 28 -16.33 32.67 -4.67
N THR A 29 -17.36 32.15 -5.32
CA THR A 29 -17.21 31.11 -6.32
C THR A 29 -16.35 31.74 -7.40
N ALA A 30 -15.03 31.70 -7.20
CA ALA A 30 -14.12 32.03 -8.26
C ALA A 30 -14.47 31.08 -9.41
N PRO A 31 -14.74 31.58 -10.63
CA PRO A 31 -14.88 30.68 -11.77
C PRO A 31 -13.61 29.83 -11.85
N ALA A 32 -13.73 28.56 -12.25
CA ALA A 32 -12.62 27.61 -12.28
C ALA A 32 -11.37 28.15 -13.03
N GLN A 33 -11.57 29.10 -13.95
CA GLN A 33 -10.56 29.89 -14.64
C GLN A 33 -9.59 30.69 -13.76
N ASN A 34 -9.87 30.90 -12.47
CA ASN A 34 -9.03 31.68 -11.54
C ASN A 34 -8.36 30.84 -10.43
N ASN A 35 -8.39 29.52 -10.54
CA ASN A 35 -7.73 28.62 -9.58
C ASN A 35 -6.24 28.99 -9.41
N GLY A 36 -5.79 29.21 -8.17
CA GLY A 36 -4.40 29.53 -7.86
C GLY A 36 -3.98 30.99 -8.10
N ALA A 37 -4.89 31.87 -8.50
CA ALA A 37 -4.59 33.30 -8.59
C ALA A 37 -4.35 33.92 -7.20
N GLY A 38 -3.24 34.63 -7.03
CA GLY A 38 -2.90 35.35 -5.79
C GLY A 38 -2.25 34.51 -4.69
N LEU A 39 -1.75 33.29 -5.00
CA LEU A 39 -0.99 32.49 -4.03
C LEU A 39 0.25 33.22 -3.50
N ASP A 40 0.84 34.10 -4.29
CA ASP A 40 1.99 34.96 -3.94
C ASP A 40 1.65 36.00 -2.86
N ALA A 41 0.38 36.31 -2.66
CA ALA A 41 -0.09 37.23 -1.62
C ALA A 41 -0.54 36.54 -0.32
N LEU A 42 -0.55 35.20 -0.29
CA LEU A 42 -0.90 34.47 0.93
C LEU A 42 0.20 34.59 1.98
N ASN A 43 -0.21 34.76 3.24
CA ASN A 43 0.71 34.70 4.38
C ASN A 43 0.54 33.36 5.08
N SER A 44 1.66 32.73 5.46
CA SER A 44 1.61 31.55 6.32
C SER A 44 1.17 31.89 7.74
N SER A 45 0.60 30.90 8.42
CA SER A 45 0.56 30.91 9.89
C SER A 45 1.97 30.92 10.48
N ALA A 46 2.11 31.47 11.69
CA ALA A 46 3.35 31.35 12.46
C ALA A 46 3.70 29.86 12.66
N PRO A 47 5.01 29.50 12.67
CA PRO A 47 5.42 28.12 12.93
C PRO A 47 4.91 27.67 14.29
N GLY A 48 4.20 26.54 14.32
CA GLY A 48 3.65 25.97 15.53
C GLY A 48 4.47 24.79 16.04
N LEU A 49 3.80 23.76 16.54
CA LEU A 49 4.43 22.51 17.00
C LEU A 49 4.02 21.34 16.09
N VAL A 50 5.01 20.64 15.54
CA VAL A 50 4.81 19.43 14.73
C VAL A 50 5.27 18.21 15.50
N ILE A 51 4.45 17.16 15.50
CA ILE A 51 4.86 15.81 15.92
C ILE A 51 4.65 14.88 14.73
N GLY A 52 5.73 14.31 14.21
CA GLY A 52 5.73 13.51 12.98
C GLY A 52 6.62 12.28 13.09
N GLY A 53 6.58 11.41 12.08
CA GLY A 53 7.49 10.28 11.94
C GLY A 53 6.79 8.94 11.71
N SER A 54 7.59 7.90 11.50
CA SER A 54 7.11 6.56 11.17
C SER A 54 6.20 5.97 12.27
N GLY A 55 5.06 5.42 11.88
CA GLY A 55 4.13 4.72 12.77
C GLY A 55 3.01 5.58 13.36
N ILE A 56 2.98 6.89 13.11
CA ILE A 56 1.83 7.73 13.45
C ILE A 56 0.66 7.36 12.53
N THR A 57 -0.50 7.07 13.13
CA THR A 57 -1.74 6.69 12.43
C THR A 57 -2.97 7.44 12.92
N GLY A 58 -2.88 8.17 14.03
CA GLY A 58 -3.97 8.92 14.67
C GLY A 58 -3.87 10.44 14.56
N GLY A 59 -3.12 10.98 13.61
CA GLY A 59 -2.84 12.40 13.43
C GLY A 59 -3.79 13.17 12.49
N ALA A 60 -3.37 14.38 12.11
CA ALA A 60 -3.92 15.25 11.08
C ALA A 60 -3.29 14.98 9.68
N GLY A 61 -3.75 15.69 8.64
CA GLY A 61 -3.45 15.41 7.22
C GLY A 61 -4.11 14.17 6.59
N LEU A 62 -4.12 14.07 5.26
CA LEU A 62 -4.85 13.08 4.44
C LEU A 62 -4.71 11.61 4.89
N LEU A 63 -3.56 11.23 5.47
CA LEU A 63 -3.29 9.88 6.00
C LEU A 63 -3.28 9.80 7.54
N GLY A 64 -3.46 10.91 8.24
CA GLY A 64 -3.32 10.95 9.70
C GLY A 64 -1.91 10.66 10.21
N SER A 65 -0.88 10.91 9.39
CA SER A 65 0.51 10.48 9.64
C SER A 65 1.40 11.49 10.38
N PHE A 66 0.83 12.62 10.80
CA PHE A 66 1.51 13.63 11.63
C PHE A 66 0.48 14.46 12.37
N ILE A 67 0.89 15.26 13.36
CA ILE A 67 0.07 16.31 13.91
C ILE A 67 0.79 17.65 13.85
N TYR A 68 0.04 18.70 13.54
CA TYR A 68 0.49 20.08 13.62
C TYR A 68 -0.47 20.84 14.53
N LEU A 69 0.08 21.55 15.50
CA LEU A 69 -0.63 22.52 16.32
C LEU A 69 -0.17 23.91 15.88
N SER A 70 -1.11 24.77 15.50
CA SER A 70 -0.83 26.18 15.25
C SER A 70 -0.26 26.86 16.49
N GLN A 71 0.45 27.97 16.33
CA GLN A 71 0.97 28.72 17.47
C GLN A 71 -0.15 29.14 18.44
N ASP A 72 -1.33 29.50 17.94
CA ASP A 72 -2.49 29.83 18.77
C ASP A 72 -2.95 28.62 19.61
N GLN A 73 -2.93 27.41 19.05
CA GLN A 73 -3.23 26.18 19.81
C GLN A 73 -2.14 25.87 20.84
N VAL A 74 -0.86 26.15 20.54
CA VAL A 74 0.26 26.01 21.47
C VAL A 74 0.15 27.03 22.62
N ASP A 75 -0.32 28.23 22.34
CA ASP A 75 -0.56 29.25 23.36
C ASP A 75 -1.78 28.90 24.23
N ASP A 76 -2.85 28.37 23.60
CA ASP A 76 -4.05 27.95 24.32
C ASP A 76 -3.79 26.75 25.24
N LEU A 77 -3.09 25.71 24.77
CA LEU A 77 -2.70 24.58 25.63
C LEU A 77 -1.81 25.04 26.78
N LYS A 78 -0.92 26.03 26.56
CA LYS A 78 -0.04 26.58 27.59
C LYS A 78 -0.86 27.36 28.63
N ALA A 79 -1.84 28.14 28.20
CA ALA A 79 -2.71 28.90 29.09
C ALA A 79 -3.66 28.01 29.90
N ASN A 80 -4.21 26.96 29.27
CA ASN A 80 -5.25 26.12 29.86
C ASN A 80 -4.75 24.84 30.51
N LYS A 81 -3.46 24.49 30.32
CA LYS A 81 -2.86 23.25 30.81
C LYS A 81 -3.65 22.00 30.37
N SER A 82 -4.08 22.00 29.12
CA SER A 82 -4.95 20.96 28.57
C SER A 82 -4.64 20.72 27.10
N VAL A 83 -4.77 19.46 26.69
CA VAL A 83 -4.63 19.01 25.30
C VAL A 83 -5.96 18.50 24.72
N ASN A 84 -7.07 18.80 25.39
CA ASN A 84 -8.39 18.32 24.99
C ASN A 84 -8.76 18.78 23.58
N GLY A 85 -9.17 17.83 22.74
CA GLY A 85 -9.54 18.09 21.35
C GLY A 85 -8.36 18.26 20.39
N LEU A 86 -7.12 18.12 20.87
CA LEU A 86 -5.90 18.21 20.05
C LEU A 86 -5.38 16.84 19.61
N GLY A 87 -6.08 15.73 19.85
CA GLY A 87 -5.64 14.40 19.41
C GLY A 87 -4.41 13.83 20.15
N LEU A 88 -3.95 14.47 21.23
CA LEU A 88 -2.76 14.03 22.00
C LEU A 88 -3.10 13.17 23.23
N GLY A 89 -4.33 12.63 23.33
CA GLY A 89 -4.80 11.91 24.51
C GLY A 89 -4.71 12.72 25.82
N ASP A 90 -4.71 12.04 26.97
CA ASP A 90 -4.54 12.67 28.30
C ASP A 90 -3.06 12.95 28.61
N SER A 91 -2.31 13.51 27.66
CA SER A 91 -0.85 13.64 27.73
C SER A 91 -0.34 14.83 28.55
N TRP A 92 -1.21 15.76 28.96
CA TRP A 92 -0.78 16.81 29.88
C TRP A 92 -0.45 16.21 31.25
N THR A 93 0.78 16.38 31.72
CA THR A 93 1.27 15.79 32.97
C THR A 93 2.08 16.77 33.82
N GLY A 94 2.37 16.34 35.04
CA GLY A 94 3.21 17.03 36.02
C GLY A 94 2.43 17.74 37.13
N PRO A 95 3.14 18.37 38.07
CA PRO A 95 4.61 18.57 38.06
C PRO A 95 5.42 17.30 38.38
N THR A 96 6.46 17.04 37.58
CA THR A 96 7.37 15.89 37.69
C THR A 96 8.82 16.34 37.77
N LEU A 97 9.63 15.70 38.63
CA LEU A 97 11.05 16.02 38.77
C LEU A 97 11.90 15.34 37.69
N TYR A 98 12.81 16.10 37.10
CA TYR A 98 13.86 15.67 36.20
C TYR A 98 15.21 16.12 36.74
N SER A 99 16.26 15.36 36.44
CA SER A 99 17.64 15.70 36.75
C SER A 99 18.44 15.74 35.47
N SER A 100 19.52 16.49 35.48
CA SER A 100 20.46 16.54 34.37
C SER A 100 21.84 16.96 34.86
N TYR A 101 22.85 16.57 34.10
CA TYR A 101 24.25 16.81 34.41
C TYR A 101 24.97 17.34 33.18
N ASP A 102 25.91 18.26 33.38
CA ASP A 102 26.94 18.64 32.42
C ASP A 102 28.27 18.91 33.14
N ASN A 103 29.38 18.85 32.41
CA ASN A 103 30.69 19.22 32.96
C ASN A 103 31.57 19.87 31.89
N HIS A 104 31.65 21.19 31.93
CA HIS A 104 32.51 22.00 31.06
C HIS A 104 33.79 22.49 31.79
N GLY A 105 34.24 21.75 32.82
CA GLY A 105 35.35 22.10 33.70
C GLY A 105 34.92 22.33 35.16
N THR A 106 33.63 22.45 35.42
CA THR A 106 33.01 22.39 36.75
C THR A 106 31.74 21.56 36.61
N PRO A 107 31.52 20.52 37.45
CA PRO A 107 30.27 19.76 37.45
C PRO A 107 29.07 20.66 37.68
N GLU A 108 28.03 20.49 36.86
CA GLU A 108 26.77 21.21 36.96
C GLU A 108 25.63 20.19 37.02
N TYR A 109 24.97 20.11 38.17
CA TYR A 109 23.78 19.30 38.40
C TYR A 109 22.56 20.21 38.42
N VAL A 110 21.57 19.89 37.60
CA VAL A 110 20.33 20.68 37.46
C VAL A 110 19.14 19.81 37.82
N TYR A 111 18.38 20.22 38.83
CA TYR A 111 17.13 19.59 39.26
C TYR A 111 15.97 20.46 38.80
N ARG A 112 15.11 19.92 37.92
CA ARG A 112 14.03 20.64 37.26
C ARG A 112 12.68 20.03 37.64
N LEU A 113 11.74 20.84 38.08
CA LEU A 113 10.34 20.45 38.20
C LEU A 113 9.63 20.92 36.93
N ALA A 114 8.99 20.00 36.20
CA ALA A 114 8.42 20.26 34.88
C ALA A 114 6.96 19.84 34.76
N GLU A 115 6.17 20.63 34.02
CA GLU A 115 4.81 20.30 33.56
C GLU A 115 4.69 20.56 32.06
N GLY A 116 3.91 19.72 31.38
CA GLY A 116 3.68 19.82 29.94
C GLY A 116 3.22 18.51 29.31
N ILE A 117 3.58 18.28 28.05
CA ILE A 117 3.08 17.14 27.27
C ILE A 117 4.03 15.94 27.44
N ASN A 118 3.54 14.88 28.10
CA ASN A 118 4.22 13.58 28.17
C ASN A 118 4.21 12.91 26.79
N LEU A 119 5.39 12.73 26.20
CA LEU A 119 5.49 12.23 24.83
C LEU A 119 5.16 10.75 24.70
N LYS A 120 5.33 9.95 25.75
CA LYS A 120 4.91 8.54 25.73
C LYS A 120 3.40 8.44 25.56
N THR A 121 2.65 9.21 26.35
CA THR A 121 1.18 9.24 26.30
C THR A 121 0.69 9.85 24.99
N ALA A 122 1.29 10.96 24.55
CA ALA A 122 0.91 11.62 23.29
C ALA A 122 1.16 10.72 22.07
N LEU A 123 2.33 10.08 21.97
CA LEU A 123 2.67 9.22 20.85
C LEU A 123 1.85 7.92 20.85
N THR A 124 1.55 7.36 22.03
CA THR A 124 0.62 6.22 22.14
C THR A 124 -0.77 6.60 21.62
N ALA A 125 -1.28 7.79 21.97
CA ALA A 125 -2.57 8.28 21.48
C ALA A 125 -2.57 8.51 19.95
N LEU A 126 -1.42 8.85 19.38
CA LEU A 126 -1.20 8.98 17.94
C LEU A 126 -0.96 7.64 17.22
N GLY A 127 -1.03 6.51 17.93
CA GLY A 127 -0.94 5.15 17.38
C GLY A 127 0.47 4.59 17.25
N VAL A 128 1.48 5.25 17.84
CA VAL A 128 2.86 4.77 17.83
C VAL A 128 3.07 3.72 18.91
N ASP A 129 3.67 2.59 18.57
CA ASP A 129 4.12 1.60 19.56
C ASP A 129 5.43 2.07 20.22
N VAL A 130 5.29 2.54 21.46
CA VAL A 130 6.41 3.01 22.29
C VAL A 130 6.85 1.97 23.33
N THR A 131 6.36 0.74 23.24
CA THR A 131 6.51 -0.27 24.31
C THR A 131 7.21 -1.55 23.89
N SER A 132 7.08 -1.97 22.62
CA SER A 132 7.63 -3.25 22.17
C SER A 132 9.15 -3.22 21.95
N SER A 133 9.70 -2.07 21.54
CA SER A 133 11.11 -1.92 21.14
C SER A 133 11.67 -0.53 21.52
N PRO A 134 13.00 -0.37 21.56
CA PRO A 134 13.63 0.94 21.77
C PRO A 134 13.22 1.94 20.68
N VAL A 135 12.78 3.13 21.10
CA VAL A 135 12.34 4.20 20.19
C VAL A 135 13.31 5.39 20.25
N ALA A 136 13.76 5.85 19.10
CA ALA A 136 14.50 7.10 18.97
C ALA A 136 13.55 8.30 18.80
N LEU A 137 13.78 9.36 19.58
CA LEU A 137 13.09 10.63 19.43
C LEU A 137 14.08 11.73 19.04
N GLU A 138 13.77 12.47 17.98
CA GLU A 138 14.46 13.71 17.65
C GLU A 138 13.61 14.92 18.03
N ALA A 139 14.20 15.90 18.69
CA ALA A 139 13.59 17.21 18.90
C ALA A 139 14.39 18.28 18.17
N THR A 140 13.70 19.21 17.50
CA THR A 140 14.34 20.28 16.72
C THR A 140 13.76 21.65 17.05
N ALA A 141 14.65 22.64 17.18
CA ALA A 141 14.32 24.05 17.32
C ALA A 141 14.47 24.79 15.98
N LEU A 142 13.68 25.86 15.77
CA LEU A 142 13.81 26.73 14.60
C LEU A 142 14.94 27.75 14.76
N ALA A 143 15.17 28.53 13.71
CA ALA A 143 16.14 29.62 13.69
C ALA A 143 15.97 30.57 14.92
N PRO A 144 17.06 31.13 15.46
CA PRO A 144 18.43 31.07 14.94
C PRO A 144 19.24 29.85 15.40
N ASP A 145 18.75 29.07 16.35
CA ASP A 145 19.55 28.04 17.01
C ASP A 145 19.74 26.79 16.15
N PHE A 146 18.75 26.44 15.31
CA PHE A 146 18.73 25.24 14.44
C PHE A 146 19.19 23.95 15.15
N TYR A 147 19.03 23.92 16.48
CA TYR A 147 19.56 22.88 17.33
C TYR A 147 18.63 21.67 17.26
N SER A 148 19.21 20.49 17.02
CA SER A 148 18.49 19.23 17.03
C SER A 148 19.18 18.22 17.92
N LYS A 149 18.38 17.40 18.61
CA LYS A 149 18.89 16.32 19.46
C LYS A 149 18.08 15.04 19.26
N ILE A 150 18.80 13.95 18.97
CA ILE A 150 18.28 12.59 19.00
C ILE A 150 18.55 11.96 20.36
N VAL A 151 17.52 11.36 20.94
CA VAL A 151 17.55 10.57 22.18
C VAL A 151 17.22 9.14 21.82
N GLU A 152 18.25 8.30 21.82
CA GLU A 152 18.10 6.85 21.64
C GLU A 152 17.47 6.21 22.88
N ASP A 153 16.64 5.19 22.65
CA ASP A 153 15.88 4.50 23.69
C ASP A 153 15.18 5.51 24.64
N ALA A 154 14.40 6.40 24.03
CA ALA A 154 13.82 7.56 24.70
C ALA A 154 12.88 7.19 25.85
N PHE A 155 12.24 6.01 25.77
CA PHE A 155 11.32 5.49 26.80
C PHE A 155 11.94 4.43 27.71
N GLY A 156 13.25 4.18 27.57
CA GLY A 156 14.01 3.29 28.47
C GLY A 156 13.65 1.82 28.40
N LYS A 157 13.43 1.29 27.19
CA LYS A 157 13.14 -0.13 26.93
C LYS A 157 14.33 -1.03 27.25
N ASP A 158 15.54 -0.59 26.90
CA ASP A 158 16.79 -1.30 27.15
C ASP A 158 17.50 -0.77 28.39
N ALA A 159 17.45 0.56 28.60
CA ALA A 159 18.03 1.21 29.77
C ALA A 159 17.10 2.31 30.30
N SER A 160 16.55 2.08 31.49
CA SER A 160 15.61 3.02 32.15
C SER A 160 16.17 4.44 32.23
N ARG A 161 15.33 5.42 31.94
CA ARG A 161 15.62 6.85 32.12
C ARG A 161 14.92 7.35 33.37
N ASN A 162 15.71 7.86 34.31
CA ASN A 162 15.26 8.12 35.67
C ASN A 162 15.56 9.56 36.06
N TYR A 163 14.83 10.03 37.07
CA TYR A 163 15.27 11.12 37.92
C TYR A 163 16.37 10.64 38.87
N ILE A 164 17.47 11.36 38.97
CA ILE A 164 18.53 11.13 39.96
C ILE A 164 18.41 12.19 41.04
N ALA A 165 18.21 11.77 42.30
CA ALA A 165 18.03 12.68 43.42
C ALA A 165 19.38 13.35 43.82
N PRO A 166 19.35 14.46 44.59
CA PRO A 166 20.56 15.15 45.01
C PRO A 166 21.55 14.33 45.84
N ASP A 167 21.10 13.30 46.53
CA ASP A 167 21.97 12.36 47.26
C ASP A 167 22.58 11.27 46.35
N GLY A 168 22.30 11.31 45.05
CA GLY A 168 22.77 10.34 44.05
C GLY A 168 21.90 9.10 43.92
N THR A 169 20.80 8.98 44.67
CA THR A 169 19.89 7.84 44.54
C THR A 169 19.11 7.89 43.23
N VAL A 170 18.92 6.71 42.61
CA VAL A 170 18.08 6.57 41.42
C VAL A 170 16.61 6.63 41.86
N GLY A 171 15.92 7.69 41.47
CA GLY A 171 14.51 7.92 41.75
C GLY A 171 13.59 7.33 40.68
N SER A 172 12.41 7.93 40.50
CA SER A 172 11.39 7.45 39.58
C SER A 172 11.85 7.45 38.12
N VAL A 173 11.35 6.48 37.35
CA VAL A 173 11.40 6.49 35.89
C VAL A 173 10.62 7.71 35.37
N VAL A 174 11.19 8.44 34.40
CA VAL A 174 10.55 9.62 33.81
C VAL A 174 10.60 9.55 32.28
N ASP A 175 9.44 9.74 31.66
CA ASP A 175 9.32 9.78 30.19
C ASP A 175 9.80 11.14 29.63
N PRO A 176 10.16 11.22 28.35
CA PRO A 176 10.40 12.49 27.66
C PRO A 176 9.16 13.40 27.68
N ILE A 177 9.38 14.70 27.86
CA ILE A 177 8.34 15.71 28.03
C ILE A 177 8.64 16.97 27.21
N LEU A 178 7.59 17.57 26.64
CA LEU A 178 7.61 18.96 26.15
C LEU A 178 7.16 19.89 27.26
N VAL A 179 8.10 20.62 27.85
CA VAL A 179 7.91 21.43 29.05
C VAL A 179 7.36 22.81 28.69
N PHE A 180 6.24 23.18 29.33
CA PHE A 180 5.60 24.50 29.22
C PHE A 180 5.68 25.29 30.53
N TYR A 181 5.80 24.59 31.66
CA TYR A 181 6.03 25.20 32.96
C TYR A 181 7.19 24.51 33.66
N GLU A 182 8.10 25.30 34.22
CA GLU A 182 9.22 24.79 34.99
C GLU A 182 9.63 25.69 36.14
N ASP A 183 10.40 25.09 37.05
CA ASP A 183 11.38 25.77 37.88
C ASP A 183 12.61 24.84 38.02
N LYS A 184 13.78 25.40 38.31
CA LYS A 184 15.01 24.61 38.41
C LYS A 184 16.04 25.18 39.37
N VAL A 185 16.80 24.29 39.98
CA VAL A 185 17.95 24.60 40.82
C VAL A 185 19.20 23.98 40.21
N THR A 186 20.27 24.77 40.15
CA THR A 186 21.60 24.34 39.68
C THR A 186 22.58 24.33 40.86
N THR A 187 23.38 23.29 40.99
CA THR A 187 24.47 23.19 41.97
C THR A 187 25.67 22.41 41.42
N SER A 188 26.87 22.68 41.92
CA SER A 188 28.08 21.89 41.61
C SER A 188 28.40 20.80 42.63
N ASP A 189 27.69 20.79 43.76
CA ASP A 189 27.92 19.90 44.89
C ASP A 189 26.56 19.46 45.47
N PRO A 190 25.85 18.53 44.79
CA PRO A 190 24.55 18.07 45.24
C PRO A 190 24.70 17.15 46.46
N GLY A 191 23.73 17.23 47.37
CA GLY A 191 23.67 16.39 48.56
C GLY A 191 22.29 16.40 49.21
N PRO A 192 22.08 15.66 50.31
CA PRO A 192 20.76 15.48 50.94
C PRO A 192 20.04 16.78 51.34
N ASP A 193 20.79 17.86 51.59
CA ASP A 193 20.25 19.17 51.96
C ASP A 193 19.95 20.08 50.75
N THR A 194 20.18 19.61 49.51
CA THR A 194 19.88 20.37 48.29
C THR A 194 18.37 20.49 48.14
N VAL A 195 17.87 21.72 48.19
CA VAL A 195 16.44 22.00 48.02
C VAL A 195 16.08 21.97 46.55
N VAL A 196 15.24 20.99 46.16
CA VAL A 196 14.68 20.90 44.81
C VAL A 196 13.43 21.79 44.67
N PRO A 197 13.10 22.27 43.45
CA PRO A 197 11.90 23.06 43.23
C PRO A 197 10.62 22.29 43.59
N THR A 198 9.61 23.01 44.08
CA THR A 198 8.30 22.44 44.49
C THR A 198 7.11 23.10 43.79
N VAL A 199 7.35 24.16 43.02
CA VAL A 199 6.35 24.87 42.22
C VAL A 199 6.92 25.13 40.84
N THR A 200 6.06 25.26 39.83
CA THR A 200 6.46 25.58 38.46
C THR A 200 5.93 26.95 38.05
N THR A 201 6.56 27.55 37.04
CA THR A 201 6.12 28.78 36.39
C THR A 201 6.17 28.64 34.87
N ALA A 202 5.32 29.36 34.14
CA ALA A 202 5.33 29.26 32.68
C ALA A 202 6.70 29.67 32.12
N ILE A 203 7.23 28.90 31.16
CA ILE A 203 8.47 29.28 30.48
C ILE A 203 8.25 30.58 29.69
N TYR A 204 9.32 31.36 29.53
CA TYR A 204 9.26 32.61 28.76
C TYR A 204 9.05 32.34 27.26
N ASP A 205 9.69 31.31 26.71
CA ASP A 205 9.62 30.99 25.30
C ASP A 205 8.21 30.56 24.86
N PRO A 206 7.77 30.92 23.64
CA PRO A 206 6.47 30.53 23.11
C PRO A 206 6.40 29.02 22.85
N SER A 207 7.50 28.42 22.42
CA SER A 207 7.60 26.99 22.14
C SER A 207 8.19 26.22 23.33
N PRO A 208 7.80 24.95 23.56
CA PRO A 208 8.22 24.18 24.73
C PRO A 208 9.71 23.84 24.74
N THR A 209 10.22 23.43 25.91
CA THR A 209 11.55 22.81 26.02
C THR A 209 11.41 21.29 26.05
N PHE A 210 12.13 20.58 25.17
CA PHE A 210 12.19 19.11 25.21
C PHE A 210 13.20 18.62 26.27
N VAL A 211 12.71 17.81 27.20
CA VAL A 211 13.46 17.28 28.36
C VAL A 211 13.26 15.76 28.47
N TYR A 212 14.27 15.04 28.94
CA TYR A 212 14.24 13.59 29.15
C TYR A 212 15.09 13.18 30.37
N GLY A 213 14.86 11.98 30.91
CA GLY A 213 15.56 11.47 32.10
C GLY A 213 16.96 10.90 31.83
N GLN A 214 17.73 10.67 32.90
CA GLN A 214 19.09 10.15 32.85
C GLN A 214 19.16 8.63 33.07
N LYS A 215 20.03 7.94 32.34
CA LYS A 215 20.41 6.53 32.55
C LYS A 215 21.34 6.37 33.75
N GLU A 216 22.20 7.37 33.98
CA GLU A 216 23.14 7.44 35.09
C GLU A 216 23.39 8.89 35.53
N ALA A 217 23.84 9.09 36.78
CA ALA A 217 24.00 10.42 37.38
C ALA A 217 24.87 11.39 36.58
N THR A 218 25.86 10.87 35.85
CA THR A 218 26.83 11.66 35.07
C THR A 218 26.53 11.69 33.57
N GLU A 219 25.36 11.25 33.11
CA GLU A 219 24.96 11.36 31.70
C GLU A 219 24.81 12.85 31.33
N GLN A 220 25.64 13.31 30.38
CA GLN A 220 25.56 14.66 29.83
C GLN A 220 24.22 14.88 29.12
N SER A 221 23.39 15.76 29.65
CA SER A 221 21.98 15.84 29.28
C SER A 221 21.42 17.27 29.25
N ASN A 222 21.88 18.18 30.12
CA ASN A 222 21.26 19.50 30.22
C ASN A 222 21.53 20.37 28.96
N CYS A 223 22.74 20.32 28.40
CA CYS A 223 23.08 20.93 27.11
C CYS A 223 22.43 20.23 25.91
N ASN A 224 21.88 19.04 26.11
CA ASN A 224 21.17 18.27 25.09
C ASN A 224 19.66 18.56 25.04
N PHE A 225 19.11 19.31 26.01
CA PHE A 225 17.72 19.71 25.98
C PHE A 225 17.46 20.76 24.89
N VAL A 226 16.40 20.56 24.12
CA VAL A 226 16.07 21.41 22.98
C VAL A 226 15.10 22.49 23.44
N LYS A 227 15.60 23.70 23.64
CA LYS A 227 14.80 24.88 23.97
C LYS A 227 14.13 25.40 22.71
N GLY A 228 12.88 25.84 22.82
CA GLY A 228 12.12 26.31 21.66
C GLY A 228 11.83 25.19 20.65
N ALA A 229 11.54 23.98 21.15
CA ALA A 229 11.26 22.82 20.31
C ALA A 229 9.97 23.04 19.51
N VAL A 230 10.07 22.92 18.19
CA VAL A 230 8.94 23.06 17.24
C VAL A 230 8.63 21.78 16.50
N LYS A 231 9.53 20.79 16.58
CA LYS A 231 9.38 19.48 15.94
C LYS A 231 9.77 18.39 16.92
N ILE A 232 8.92 17.37 17.02
CA ILE A 232 9.27 16.05 17.55
C ILE A 232 9.13 15.05 16.42
N ARG A 233 10.20 14.29 16.16
CA ARG A 233 10.19 13.16 15.23
C ARG A 233 10.34 11.85 15.98
N VAL A 234 9.47 10.90 15.69
CA VAL A 234 9.59 9.51 16.13
C VAL A 234 10.04 8.60 14.98
N GLY A 235 11.13 7.86 15.18
CA GLY A 235 11.70 7.02 14.12
C GLY A 235 12.21 7.83 12.90
N LEU A 236 11.96 7.30 11.69
CA LEU A 236 12.41 7.91 10.43
C LEU A 236 11.37 8.91 9.90
N ASP A 237 11.85 10.03 9.35
CA ASP A 237 11.05 10.90 8.48
C ASP A 237 11.15 10.33 7.06
N THR A 238 10.10 9.67 6.60
CA THR A 238 10.01 9.28 5.20
C THR A 238 9.82 10.52 4.33
N PRO A 239 10.52 10.61 3.19
CA PRO A 239 10.23 11.62 2.17
C PRO A 239 8.75 11.62 1.80
N ALA A 240 8.10 12.79 1.89
CA ALA A 240 6.74 12.99 1.43
C ALA A 240 6.73 13.53 -0.01
N PHE A 241 7.72 14.34 -0.35
CA PHE A 241 7.92 14.88 -1.69
C PHE A 241 9.39 14.76 -2.10
N THR A 242 9.63 14.20 -3.29
CA THR A 242 10.96 14.11 -3.90
C THR A 242 10.98 14.79 -5.25
N ILE A 243 11.98 15.63 -5.49
CA ILE A 243 12.19 16.29 -6.78
C ILE A 243 13.52 15.90 -7.40
N THR A 244 13.45 15.52 -8.67
CA THR A 244 14.62 15.18 -9.48
C THR A 244 14.90 16.28 -10.50
N GLN A 245 16.12 16.80 -10.47
CA GLN A 245 16.65 17.73 -11.47
C GLN A 245 17.94 17.14 -12.00
N ASP A 246 17.91 16.65 -13.25
CA ASP A 246 18.98 15.87 -13.85
C ASP A 246 19.39 14.66 -12.96
N SER A 247 20.64 14.61 -12.50
CA SER A 247 21.14 13.60 -11.55
C SER A 247 20.99 13.98 -10.08
N THR A 248 20.45 15.18 -9.78
CA THR A 248 20.29 15.66 -8.42
C THR A 248 18.89 15.34 -7.90
N VAL A 249 18.83 14.61 -6.79
CA VAL A 249 17.58 14.30 -6.09
C VAL A 249 17.55 15.07 -4.78
N LYS A 250 16.44 15.78 -4.52
CA LYS A 250 16.17 16.42 -3.24
C LYS A 250 14.83 15.96 -2.70
N SER A 251 14.75 15.80 -1.38
CA SER A 251 13.56 15.28 -0.73
C SER A 251 13.24 16.09 0.52
N ILE A 252 11.97 16.12 0.88
CA ILE A 252 11.47 16.76 2.09
C ILE A 252 10.37 15.91 2.72
N SER A 253 10.39 15.83 4.04
CA SER A 253 9.41 15.08 4.83
C SER A 253 8.12 15.88 5.01
N LEU A 254 7.02 15.21 5.35
CA LEU A 254 5.75 15.88 5.59
C LEU A 254 5.82 16.85 6.78
N SER A 255 6.55 16.47 7.83
CA SER A 255 6.74 17.28 9.01
C SER A 255 7.52 18.56 8.70
N ASP A 256 8.51 18.49 7.81
CA ASP A 256 9.27 19.67 7.35
C ASP A 256 8.44 20.57 6.41
N ILE A 257 7.57 19.99 5.59
CA ILE A 257 6.61 20.76 4.77
C ILE A 257 5.69 21.57 5.69
N ALA A 258 5.12 20.94 6.73
CA ALA A 258 4.23 21.62 7.69
C ALA A 258 4.94 22.76 8.45
N LEU A 259 6.26 22.66 8.67
CA LEU A 259 7.07 23.70 9.31
C LEU A 259 7.38 24.90 8.40
N LEU A 260 7.09 24.84 7.11
CA LEU A 260 7.10 26.01 6.22
C LEU A 260 5.94 26.98 6.51
N GLY A 261 5.01 26.55 7.38
CA GLY A 261 3.79 27.25 7.74
C GLY A 261 2.58 26.65 7.06
N ILE A 262 1.39 26.89 7.62
CA ILE A 262 0.14 26.47 6.99
C ILE A 262 -0.42 27.64 6.20
N TYR A 263 -0.57 27.40 4.90
CA TYR A 263 -1.32 28.25 3.99
C TYR A 263 -2.70 27.62 3.81
N GLU A 264 -3.71 28.47 3.65
CA GLU A 264 -5.08 28.06 3.37
C GLU A 264 -5.55 28.71 2.07
N THR A 265 -6.20 27.93 1.21
CA THR A 265 -6.76 28.38 -0.07
C THR A 265 -7.89 27.45 -0.49
N SER A 266 -8.48 27.66 -1.67
CA SER A 266 -9.48 26.77 -2.24
C SER A 266 -9.36 26.66 -3.75
N TYR A 267 -9.66 25.48 -4.28
CA TYR A 267 -9.72 25.22 -5.73
C TYR A 267 -11.10 24.67 -6.08
N SER A 268 -11.59 24.99 -7.27
CA SER A 268 -12.90 24.54 -7.76
C SER A 268 -12.85 24.02 -9.19
N TRP A 269 -13.63 22.98 -9.51
CA TRP A 269 -13.74 22.43 -10.86
C TRP A 269 -15.17 22.02 -11.19
N ASP A 270 -15.48 21.89 -12.47
CA ASP A 270 -16.73 21.30 -12.94
C ASP A 270 -16.61 19.78 -12.97
N ASN A 271 -17.65 19.11 -12.47
CA ASN A 271 -17.83 17.67 -12.56
C ASN A 271 -19.23 17.37 -13.09
N GLY A 272 -19.37 17.27 -14.41
CA GLY A 272 -20.65 16.97 -15.07
C GLY A 272 -21.71 18.05 -14.84
N GLY A 273 -21.34 19.33 -14.85
CA GLY A 273 -22.22 20.47 -14.62
C GLY A 273 -22.44 20.83 -13.15
N THR A 274 -21.79 20.12 -12.21
CA THR A 274 -21.77 20.45 -10.78
C THR A 274 -20.41 21.01 -10.39
N GLN A 275 -20.38 22.23 -9.86
CA GLN A 275 -19.16 22.82 -9.34
C GLN A 275 -18.79 22.18 -7.99
N ILE A 276 -17.59 21.60 -7.92
CA ILE A 276 -16.99 21.09 -6.69
C ILE A 276 -15.95 22.10 -6.22
N THR A 277 -15.94 22.42 -4.92
CA THR A 277 -14.94 23.29 -4.29
C THR A 277 -14.32 22.57 -3.11
N GLN A 278 -12.98 22.58 -3.04
CA GLN A 278 -12.26 22.05 -1.89
C GLN A 278 -11.41 23.15 -1.23
N SER A 279 -11.56 23.28 0.09
CA SER A 279 -10.70 24.12 0.94
C SER A 279 -9.46 23.33 1.35
N LEU A 280 -8.29 23.91 1.19
CA LEU A 280 -7.01 23.22 1.26
C LEU A 280 -6.17 23.76 2.41
N LYS A 281 -5.40 22.88 3.05
CA LYS A 281 -4.31 23.24 3.97
C LYS A 281 -3.00 22.63 3.44
N GLY A 282 -1.97 23.45 3.35
CA GLY A 282 -0.76 23.07 2.64
C GLY A 282 0.24 24.20 2.48
N VAL A 283 1.02 24.12 1.42
CA VAL A 283 1.99 25.15 1.01
C VAL A 283 1.88 25.41 -0.49
N PRO A 284 2.07 26.66 -0.95
CA PRO A 284 2.29 26.95 -2.36
C PRO A 284 3.49 26.16 -2.92
N LEU A 285 3.39 25.68 -4.16
CA LEU A 285 4.44 24.85 -4.76
C LEU A 285 5.76 25.61 -4.89
N ASN A 286 5.73 26.91 -5.21
CA ASN A 286 6.92 27.76 -5.25
C ASN A 286 7.66 27.85 -3.91
N VAL A 287 6.95 27.96 -2.79
CA VAL A 287 7.54 27.97 -1.43
C VAL A 287 8.24 26.64 -1.15
N LEU A 288 7.63 25.52 -1.55
CA LEU A 288 8.24 24.20 -1.42
C LEU A 288 9.52 24.07 -2.26
N LEU A 289 9.48 24.51 -3.52
CA LEU A 289 10.64 24.48 -4.42
C LEU A 289 11.78 25.38 -3.92
N GLU A 290 11.46 26.57 -3.43
CA GLU A 290 12.42 27.49 -2.83
C GLU A 290 13.09 26.87 -1.60
N LYS A 291 12.31 26.21 -0.72
CA LYS A 291 12.85 25.49 0.44
C LYS A 291 13.84 24.39 0.02
N LEU A 292 13.52 23.67 -1.04
CA LEU A 292 14.39 22.65 -1.62
C LEU A 292 15.58 23.28 -2.38
N GLY A 293 15.59 24.59 -2.60
CA GLY A 293 16.59 25.28 -3.42
C GLY A 293 16.59 24.77 -4.85
N ILE A 294 15.41 24.61 -5.44
CA ILE A 294 15.19 24.19 -6.82
C ILE A 294 14.69 25.38 -7.63
N ALA A 295 15.34 25.63 -8.76
CA ALA A 295 14.90 26.58 -9.77
C ALA A 295 14.52 25.80 -11.04
N VAL A 296 13.29 25.97 -11.50
CA VAL A 296 12.80 25.38 -12.74
C VAL A 296 13.13 26.34 -13.90
N PRO A 297 13.81 25.89 -14.97
CA PRO A 297 14.05 26.72 -16.15
C PRO A 297 12.74 27.09 -16.88
N GLU A 298 12.69 28.26 -17.53
CA GLU A 298 11.49 28.78 -18.23
C GLU A 298 11.01 27.85 -19.37
N GLU A 299 11.94 27.13 -19.99
CA GLU A 299 11.71 26.19 -21.09
C GLU A 299 11.33 24.77 -20.62
N LYS A 300 11.27 24.54 -19.31
CA LYS A 300 10.96 23.25 -18.69
C LYS A 300 9.67 23.34 -17.89
N GLY A 301 9.27 22.22 -17.30
CA GLY A 301 8.18 22.17 -16.34
C GLY A 301 8.33 20.98 -15.41
N LEU A 302 7.25 20.59 -14.75
CA LEU A 302 7.26 19.54 -13.75
C LEU A 302 6.38 18.37 -14.18
N VAL A 303 7.01 17.22 -14.40
CA VAL A 303 6.33 15.94 -14.52
C VAL A 303 6.11 15.40 -13.11
N VAL A 304 4.86 15.38 -12.66
CA VAL A 304 4.53 15.01 -11.29
C VAL A 304 4.59 13.49 -11.14
N ASN A 305 5.18 13.01 -10.05
CA ASN A 305 5.19 11.61 -9.69
C ASN A 305 4.11 11.35 -8.64
N VAL A 306 3.29 10.34 -8.88
CA VAL A 306 2.20 9.89 -8.01
C VAL A 306 2.42 8.46 -7.58
N ASN A 307 1.78 8.01 -6.51
CA ASN A 307 1.69 6.60 -6.15
C ASN A 307 0.30 6.08 -6.51
N ASP A 308 0.22 5.26 -7.55
CA ASP A 308 -1.05 4.70 -8.04
C ASP A 308 -1.50 3.44 -7.28
N GLY A 309 -0.76 3.05 -6.23
CA GLY A 309 -0.97 1.80 -5.48
C GLY A 309 -0.04 0.66 -5.90
N ASN A 310 0.74 0.83 -6.98
CA ASN A 310 1.75 -0.14 -7.45
C ASN A 310 3.18 0.45 -7.49
N GLY A 311 3.38 1.64 -6.92
CA GLY A 311 4.67 2.35 -6.86
C GLY A 311 4.62 3.75 -7.47
N PRO A 312 5.78 4.45 -7.55
CA PRO A 312 5.86 5.76 -8.20
C PRO A 312 5.56 5.63 -9.70
N ALA A 313 4.49 6.27 -10.13
CA ALA A 313 4.08 6.43 -11.52
C ALA A 313 4.14 7.92 -11.90
N VAL A 314 4.23 8.19 -13.19
CA VAL A 314 4.10 9.57 -13.70
C VAL A 314 2.61 9.92 -13.76
N SER A 315 2.25 11.09 -13.23
CA SER A 315 0.90 11.62 -13.32
C SER A 315 0.56 11.92 -14.78
N SER A 316 -0.71 11.72 -15.16
CA SER A 316 -1.19 12.04 -16.52
C SER A 316 -1.08 13.53 -16.85
N ARG A 317 -0.89 14.39 -15.85
CA ARG A 317 -0.71 15.83 -16.01
C ARG A 317 0.74 16.25 -15.76
N THR A 318 1.23 17.10 -16.65
CA THR A 318 2.47 17.85 -16.49
C THR A 318 2.13 19.30 -16.16
N ILE A 319 2.98 19.96 -15.36
CA ILE A 319 2.80 21.37 -14.97
C ILE A 319 3.78 22.22 -15.74
N ASP A 320 3.25 23.15 -16.53
CA ASP A 320 4.06 24.11 -17.26
C ASP A 320 4.71 25.13 -16.33
N TYR A 321 5.85 25.70 -16.76
CA TYR A 321 6.57 26.73 -16.01
C TYR A 321 5.64 27.85 -15.47
N ASN A 322 4.74 28.34 -16.32
CA ASN A 322 3.85 29.45 -16.00
C ASN A 322 2.73 29.08 -15.01
N GLU A 323 2.43 27.80 -14.84
CA GLU A 323 1.41 27.30 -13.90
C GLU A 323 1.97 27.09 -12.49
N ILE A 324 3.28 26.90 -12.34
CA ILE A 324 3.92 26.56 -11.05
C ILE A 324 3.54 27.54 -9.94
N GLY A 325 3.52 28.85 -10.24
CA GLY A 325 3.17 29.91 -9.28
C GLY A 325 1.71 29.88 -8.82
N GLN A 326 0.87 29.10 -9.48
CA GLN A 326 -0.55 28.92 -9.22
C GLN A 326 -0.88 27.50 -8.73
N CYS A 327 0.13 26.67 -8.45
CA CYS A 327 -0.06 25.33 -7.91
C CYS A 327 0.15 25.29 -6.39
N PHE A 328 -0.61 24.43 -5.72
CA PHE A 328 -0.67 24.31 -4.27
C PHE A 328 -0.53 22.86 -3.82
N VAL A 329 0.44 22.60 -2.95
CA VAL A 329 0.72 21.27 -2.38
C VAL A 329 -0.09 21.13 -1.09
N ALA A 330 -1.15 20.33 -1.13
CA ALA A 330 -2.04 20.13 0.00
C ALA A 330 -1.68 18.85 0.75
N PHE A 331 -1.52 18.96 2.07
CA PHE A 331 -1.49 17.79 2.96
C PHE A 331 -2.85 17.54 3.63
N ASP A 332 -3.81 18.47 3.50
CA ASP A 332 -5.19 18.30 3.92
C ASP A 332 -6.16 19.01 2.97
N ALA A 333 -7.38 18.45 2.84
CA ALA A 333 -8.42 18.99 1.98
C ALA A 333 -9.81 18.73 2.58
N PHE A 334 -10.70 19.70 2.42
CA PHE A 334 -12.07 19.68 2.95
C PHE A 334 -13.07 20.04 1.86
N GLN A 335 -14.17 19.30 1.81
CA GLN A 335 -15.33 19.58 0.97
C GLN A 335 -16.55 19.60 1.90
N ASP A 336 -17.32 20.69 1.86
CA ASP A 336 -18.49 20.87 2.73
C ASP A 336 -18.18 20.67 4.23
N ASP A 337 -17.06 21.23 4.69
CA ASP A 337 -16.50 21.08 6.05
C ASP A 337 -16.18 19.63 6.46
N GLN A 338 -16.31 18.67 5.56
CA GLN A 338 -15.89 17.29 5.76
C GLN A 338 -14.53 17.08 5.10
N ARG A 339 -13.66 16.34 5.79
CA ARG A 339 -12.38 15.98 5.23
C ARG A 339 -12.57 15.07 4.01
N VAL A 340 -11.85 15.37 2.94
CA VAL A 340 -11.88 14.58 1.72
C VAL A 340 -11.06 13.30 1.90
N SER A 341 -11.65 12.14 1.61
CA SER A 341 -10.99 10.82 1.64
C SER A 341 -10.36 10.46 0.29
N GLY A 342 -9.70 9.29 0.21
CA GLY A 342 -9.25 8.69 -1.06
C GLY A 342 -7.77 8.89 -1.41
N SER A 343 -6.95 9.46 -0.51
CA SER A 343 -5.50 9.55 -0.71
C SER A 343 -4.79 8.33 -0.11
N ASN A 344 -3.86 7.76 -0.86
CA ASN A 344 -2.90 6.72 -0.45
C ASN A 344 -1.54 7.31 -0.06
N THR A 345 -1.30 8.59 -0.39
CA THR A 345 -0.09 9.34 -0.01
C THR A 345 -0.46 10.58 0.79
N PRO A 346 0.49 11.16 1.53
CA PRO A 346 0.19 12.31 2.38
C PRO A 346 -0.06 13.61 1.62
N LEU A 347 0.19 13.68 0.31
CA LEU A 347 0.13 14.91 -0.48
C LEU A 347 -0.79 14.79 -1.70
N ARG A 348 -1.48 15.89 -2.00
CA ARG A 348 -2.17 16.16 -3.26
C ARG A 348 -1.64 17.45 -3.86
N LEU A 349 -1.72 17.60 -5.16
CA LEU A 349 -1.32 18.83 -5.85
C LEU A 349 -2.51 19.42 -6.59
N TYR A 350 -2.79 20.68 -6.33
CA TYR A 350 -3.86 21.44 -6.96
C TYR A 350 -3.27 22.50 -7.87
N CYS A 351 -3.75 22.61 -9.10
CA CYS A 351 -3.23 23.52 -10.12
C CYS A 351 -4.38 24.19 -10.89
N PRO A 352 -4.11 25.22 -11.71
CA PRO A 352 -5.14 25.89 -12.51
C PRO A 352 -5.85 24.92 -13.47
N GLY A 353 -7.14 25.11 -13.70
CA GLY A 353 -7.92 24.33 -14.66
C GLY A 353 -9.42 24.33 -14.37
N GLU A 354 -10.20 23.75 -15.30
CA GLU A 354 -11.67 23.74 -15.22
C GLU A 354 -12.28 22.38 -14.85
N THR A 355 -11.62 21.27 -15.19
CA THR A 355 -12.07 19.90 -14.90
C THR A 355 -11.27 19.29 -13.76
N GLN A 356 -11.79 18.23 -13.13
CA GLN A 356 -11.10 17.56 -12.02
C GLN A 356 -9.68 17.11 -12.38
N ALA A 357 -9.51 16.45 -13.53
CA ALA A 357 -8.20 15.96 -14.00
C ALA A 357 -7.21 17.11 -14.25
N ASN A 358 -7.73 18.29 -14.60
CA ASN A 358 -6.96 19.51 -14.79
C ASN A 358 -6.90 20.39 -13.54
N VAL A 359 -7.39 19.96 -12.38
CA VAL A 359 -7.24 20.76 -11.15
C VAL A 359 -6.52 19.96 -10.09
N LEU A 360 -6.77 18.66 -10.00
CA LEU A 360 -6.32 17.82 -8.90
C LEU A 360 -5.47 16.67 -9.41
N ILE A 361 -4.25 16.59 -8.90
CA ILE A 361 -3.38 15.41 -9.00
C ILE A 361 -3.34 14.75 -7.61
N GLU A 362 -3.87 13.54 -7.52
CA GLU A 362 -3.92 12.78 -6.27
C GLU A 362 -2.64 11.96 -6.05
N ASN A 363 -2.42 11.54 -4.81
CA ASN A 363 -1.37 10.60 -4.44
C ASN A 363 0.06 11.06 -4.79
N VAL A 364 0.35 12.35 -4.66
CA VAL A 364 1.63 12.92 -5.05
C VAL A 364 2.75 12.42 -4.14
N VAL A 365 3.87 12.02 -4.75
CA VAL A 365 5.11 11.62 -4.06
C VAL A 365 6.32 12.45 -4.51
N GLY A 366 6.19 13.23 -5.58
CA GLY A 366 7.31 13.99 -6.11
C GLY A 366 7.05 14.64 -7.46
N ALA A 367 8.12 15.12 -8.09
CA ALA A 367 8.13 15.57 -9.46
C ALA A 367 9.53 15.43 -10.09
N ALA A 368 9.63 15.47 -11.41
CA ALA A 368 10.87 15.61 -12.14
C ALA A 368 10.83 16.86 -13.03
N ILE A 369 11.96 17.58 -13.12
CA ILE A 369 12.11 18.64 -14.11
C ILE A 369 12.42 17.98 -15.45
N SER A 370 11.55 18.16 -16.44
CA SER A 370 11.76 17.63 -17.79
C SER A 370 11.44 18.67 -18.85
N ASP A 371 11.85 18.36 -20.09
CA ASP A 371 11.22 18.97 -21.26
C ASP A 371 9.72 18.70 -21.17
N VAL A 372 8.95 19.77 -21.12
CA VAL A 372 7.51 19.69 -21.35
C VAL A 372 7.33 20.03 -22.81
N ALA A 373 6.72 19.12 -23.56
CA ALA A 373 6.43 19.39 -24.95
C ALA A 373 5.50 20.62 -25.02
N GLN A 374 6.06 21.79 -25.38
CA GLN A 374 5.24 22.88 -25.89
C GLN A 374 4.62 22.39 -27.20
N GLY A 375 3.38 21.90 -27.16
CA GLY A 375 2.83 21.29 -28.36
C GLY A 375 1.42 20.77 -28.22
N GLY A 376 0.46 21.68 -28.09
CA GLY A 376 -0.94 21.42 -28.33
C GLY A 376 -1.70 22.74 -28.27
N GLY A 377 -1.66 23.52 -29.35
CA GLY A 377 -2.67 24.58 -29.53
C GLY A 377 -4.07 23.95 -29.50
N ALA A 378 -5.08 24.76 -29.25
CA ALA A 378 -6.45 24.27 -29.30
C ALA A 378 -6.75 23.68 -30.70
N PRO A 379 -7.71 22.75 -30.84
CA PRO A 379 -8.13 22.25 -32.15
C PRO A 379 -8.33 23.40 -33.16
N GLY A 380 -7.65 23.33 -34.31
CA GLY A 380 -7.66 24.38 -35.34
C GLY A 380 -6.44 25.32 -35.34
N ASP A 381 -5.53 25.20 -34.37
CA ASP A 381 -4.21 25.88 -34.41
C ASP A 381 -3.17 25.10 -35.25
N GLY A 382 -3.49 23.86 -35.63
CA GLY A 382 -2.70 22.95 -36.47
C GLY A 382 -1.64 22.13 -35.73
N LYS A 383 -1.62 20.81 -35.96
CA LYS A 383 -0.69 19.83 -35.37
C LYS A 383 0.62 19.73 -36.16
N ALA A 384 1.71 20.19 -35.57
CA ALA A 384 3.05 20.01 -36.13
C ALA A 384 3.56 18.56 -35.98
N SER A 385 4.48 18.15 -36.85
CA SER A 385 5.18 16.86 -36.74
C SER A 385 5.99 16.78 -35.43
N GLY A 386 5.98 15.62 -34.81
CA GLY A 386 6.46 15.37 -33.45
C GLY A 386 5.30 15.29 -32.47
N GLY A 387 5.58 15.56 -31.20
CA GLY A 387 4.62 15.48 -30.09
C GLY A 387 5.20 14.75 -28.89
N ASP A 388 4.38 14.54 -27.86
CA ASP A 388 4.74 13.75 -26.69
C ASP A 388 4.70 12.26 -27.03
N ILE A 389 5.86 11.73 -27.39
CA ILE A 389 6.02 10.33 -27.79
C ILE A 389 5.77 9.40 -26.59
N ALA A 390 6.19 9.80 -25.38
CA ALA A 390 6.11 8.96 -24.18
C ALA A 390 4.65 8.69 -23.78
N ASN A 391 3.80 9.71 -23.86
CA ASN A 391 2.39 9.62 -23.50
C ASN A 391 1.45 9.40 -24.68
N SER A 392 2.00 9.22 -25.88
CA SER A 392 1.20 8.95 -27.08
C SER A 392 0.35 7.68 -26.94
N VAL A 393 -0.89 7.76 -27.42
CA VAL A 393 -1.84 6.64 -27.55
C VAL A 393 -2.25 6.41 -29.01
N PHE A 394 -1.98 7.39 -29.88
CA PHE A 394 -2.24 7.31 -31.31
C PHE A 394 -1.16 8.08 -32.08
N TYR A 395 -0.76 7.56 -33.23
CA TYR A 395 0.13 8.27 -34.14
C TYR A 395 -0.44 8.38 -35.55
N ILE A 396 -0.04 9.41 -36.28
CA ILE A 396 -0.24 9.51 -37.72
C ILE A 396 1.14 9.59 -38.38
N ALA A 397 1.39 8.73 -39.38
CA ALA A 397 2.59 8.80 -40.20
C ALA A 397 2.21 9.16 -41.63
N VAL A 398 2.76 10.24 -42.17
CA VAL A 398 2.49 10.70 -43.53
C VAL A 398 3.76 10.63 -44.36
N LYS A 399 3.73 9.82 -45.42
CA LYS A 399 4.82 9.76 -46.39
C LYS A 399 4.62 10.79 -47.49
N ASP A 400 5.53 11.74 -47.57
CA ASP A 400 5.51 12.76 -48.62
C ASP A 400 5.70 12.10 -50.00
N ALA A 401 4.80 12.42 -50.94
CA ALA A 401 4.79 11.81 -52.27
C ALA A 401 5.96 12.26 -53.16
N VAL A 402 6.62 13.38 -52.84
CA VAL A 402 7.68 14.00 -53.64
C VAL A 402 9.07 13.68 -53.06
N SER A 403 9.29 13.93 -51.77
CA SER A 403 10.58 13.69 -51.11
C SER A 403 10.75 12.23 -50.68
N GLY A 404 9.64 11.52 -50.43
CA GLY A 404 9.64 10.17 -49.87
C GLY A 404 9.94 10.11 -48.37
N GLU A 405 10.17 11.26 -47.71
CA GLU A 405 10.34 11.36 -46.27
C GLU A 405 9.02 11.10 -45.54
N ILE A 406 9.11 10.63 -44.29
CA ILE A 406 7.94 10.32 -43.47
C ILE A 406 7.91 11.28 -42.30
N GLN A 407 6.80 11.99 -42.16
CA GLN A 407 6.50 12.85 -41.01
C GLN A 407 5.65 12.07 -40.03
N TYR A 408 5.95 12.22 -38.73
CA TYR A 408 5.26 11.52 -37.65
C TYR A 408 4.58 12.52 -36.75
N TYR A 409 3.34 12.25 -36.35
CA TYR A 409 2.51 13.09 -35.49
C TYR A 409 2.02 12.22 -34.35
N TYR A 410 2.32 12.59 -33.12
CA TYR A 410 1.96 11.81 -31.93
C TYR A 410 0.86 12.55 -31.15
N TYR A 411 -0.18 11.80 -30.78
CA TYR A 411 -1.30 12.28 -29.99
C TYR A 411 -1.36 11.54 -28.66
N THR A 412 -1.38 12.30 -27.58
CA THR A 412 -1.81 11.86 -26.25
C THR A 412 -3.33 11.69 -26.21
N LYS A 413 -3.85 11.02 -25.17
CA LYS A 413 -5.29 10.86 -25.02
C LYS A 413 -6.00 12.21 -24.87
N ALA A 414 -5.44 13.11 -24.08
CA ALA A 414 -6.00 14.46 -23.87
C ALA A 414 -6.05 15.28 -25.18
N GLU A 415 -5.03 15.15 -26.03
CA GLU A 415 -5.05 15.78 -27.35
C GLU A 415 -6.17 15.20 -28.24
N LEU A 416 -6.41 13.88 -28.22
CA LEU A 416 -7.54 13.28 -28.96
C LEU A 416 -8.90 13.71 -28.41
N GLU A 417 -9.05 13.80 -27.08
CA GLU A 417 -10.28 14.26 -26.43
C GLU A 417 -10.62 15.71 -26.78
N ALA A 418 -9.63 16.53 -27.16
CA ALA A 418 -9.88 17.87 -27.69
C ALA A 418 -10.62 17.86 -29.05
N TYR A 419 -10.51 16.77 -29.80
CA TYR A 419 -11.25 16.53 -31.06
C TYR A 419 -12.52 15.68 -30.83
N GLU A 420 -12.99 15.54 -29.59
CA GLU A 420 -14.11 14.65 -29.27
C GLU A 420 -15.35 15.00 -30.09
N THR A 421 -15.87 13.98 -30.76
CA THR A 421 -17.20 13.95 -31.35
C THR A 421 -17.85 12.60 -31.06
N GLN A 422 -19.15 12.50 -31.35
CA GLN A 422 -19.92 11.28 -31.23
C GLN A 422 -20.48 10.83 -32.56
N GLU A 423 -20.23 9.57 -32.91
CA GLU A 423 -20.69 8.97 -34.15
C GLU A 423 -21.29 7.58 -33.87
N ALA A 424 -22.38 7.24 -34.55
CA ALA A 424 -23.06 5.96 -34.38
C ALA A 424 -22.87 5.06 -35.60
N TYR A 425 -22.44 3.83 -35.38
CA TYR A 425 -22.20 2.83 -36.43
C TYR A 425 -23.12 1.64 -36.21
N THR A 426 -23.98 1.38 -37.19
CA THR A 426 -24.89 0.22 -37.16
C THR A 426 -24.38 -0.86 -38.10
N TYR A 427 -24.18 -2.07 -37.60
CA TYR A 427 -23.63 -3.18 -38.38
C TYR A 427 -24.14 -4.54 -37.93
N ASN A 428 -23.97 -5.53 -38.80
CA ASN A 428 -24.29 -6.92 -38.52
C ASN A 428 -23.06 -7.68 -38.00
N ASP A 429 -23.15 -8.17 -36.77
CA ASP A 429 -22.16 -9.00 -36.09
C ASP A 429 -22.66 -10.44 -36.03
N HIS A 430 -22.33 -11.23 -37.06
CA HIS A 430 -22.66 -12.66 -37.15
C HIS A 430 -24.15 -13.01 -36.94
N GLY A 431 -25.05 -12.15 -37.43
CA GLY A 431 -26.51 -12.30 -37.29
C GLY A 431 -27.12 -11.44 -36.19
N VAL A 432 -26.30 -10.79 -35.36
CA VAL A 432 -26.72 -9.83 -34.33
C VAL A 432 -26.54 -8.42 -34.87
N ILE A 433 -27.63 -7.68 -35.03
CA ILE A 433 -27.56 -6.28 -35.46
C ILE A 433 -27.40 -5.41 -34.22
N LYS A 434 -26.36 -4.58 -34.20
CA LYS A 434 -26.10 -3.63 -33.12
C LYS A 434 -25.67 -2.26 -33.65
N THR A 435 -25.92 -1.25 -32.84
CA THR A 435 -25.46 0.13 -33.02
C THR A 435 -24.45 0.43 -31.93
N VAL A 436 -23.28 0.91 -32.32
CA VAL A 436 -22.24 1.35 -31.40
C VAL A 436 -22.09 2.86 -31.56
N THR A 437 -22.39 3.59 -30.50
CA THR A 437 -22.13 5.03 -30.41
C THR A 437 -20.74 5.21 -29.83
N CYS A 438 -19.87 5.82 -30.62
CA CYS A 438 -18.45 6.00 -30.33
C CYS A 438 -18.20 7.44 -29.92
N LYS A 439 -17.42 7.64 -28.85
CA LYS A 439 -16.75 8.91 -28.54
C LYS A 439 -15.30 8.82 -28.97
N GLY A 440 -14.87 9.81 -29.74
CA GLY A 440 -13.56 9.78 -30.36
C GLY A 440 -13.28 10.98 -31.23
N ALA A 441 -12.14 10.95 -31.92
CA ALA A 441 -11.75 11.95 -32.89
C ALA A 441 -11.97 11.43 -34.32
N LEU A 442 -12.64 12.20 -35.18
CA LEU A 442 -12.76 11.85 -36.59
C LEU A 442 -11.38 11.91 -37.25
N LEU A 443 -10.97 10.83 -37.92
CA LEU A 443 -9.66 10.80 -38.57
C LEU A 443 -9.53 11.88 -39.64
N SER A 444 -10.63 12.25 -40.32
CA SER A 444 -10.62 13.36 -41.28
C SER A 444 -10.24 14.69 -40.63
N GLU A 445 -10.75 14.97 -39.42
CA GLU A 445 -10.44 16.22 -38.71
C GLU A 445 -8.99 16.23 -38.22
N LEU A 446 -8.49 15.09 -37.74
CA LEU A 446 -7.08 14.96 -37.37
C LEU A 446 -6.14 15.19 -38.56
N LEU A 447 -6.52 14.70 -39.75
CA LEU A 447 -5.74 14.85 -40.97
C LEU A 447 -5.78 16.29 -41.52
N ASP A 448 -6.92 16.94 -41.43
CA ASP A 448 -7.10 18.34 -41.87
C ASP A 448 -6.32 19.33 -41.00
N ASP A 449 -6.07 18.98 -39.72
CA ASP A 449 -5.31 19.81 -38.78
C ASP A 449 -3.78 19.63 -38.92
N LEU A 450 -3.28 18.64 -39.68
CA LEU A 450 -1.84 18.41 -39.80
C LEU A 450 -1.10 19.55 -40.51
N GLN A 451 0.00 20.00 -39.91
CA GLN A 451 0.92 20.95 -40.51
C GLN A 451 2.13 20.25 -41.15
N GLY A 452 2.61 20.80 -42.27
CA GLY A 452 3.86 20.35 -42.92
C GLY A 452 3.72 19.13 -43.85
N ALA A 453 2.59 18.43 -43.82
CA ALA A 453 2.26 17.34 -44.74
C ALA A 453 1.30 17.79 -45.84
N ALA A 454 1.56 17.40 -47.08
CA ALA A 454 0.63 17.60 -48.19
C ALA A 454 -0.36 16.42 -48.26
N ILE A 455 -1.56 16.60 -47.69
CA ILE A 455 -2.63 15.61 -47.75
C ILE A 455 -3.48 15.85 -49.00
N THR A 456 -3.62 14.83 -49.84
CA THR A 456 -4.50 14.86 -51.03
C THR A 456 -5.52 13.74 -50.99
N GLU A 457 -6.65 13.94 -51.66
CA GLU A 457 -7.79 13.01 -51.70
C GLU A 457 -7.42 11.58 -52.14
N ASP A 458 -6.40 11.43 -52.99
CA ASP A 458 -5.98 10.16 -53.57
C ASP A 458 -5.03 9.34 -52.67
N LEU A 459 -4.54 9.92 -51.57
CA LEU A 459 -3.67 9.18 -50.65
C LEU A 459 -4.45 8.06 -49.95
N VAL A 460 -3.73 6.98 -49.63
CA VAL A 460 -4.28 5.79 -48.99
C VAL A 460 -3.96 5.81 -47.49
N VAL A 461 -4.98 5.56 -46.68
CA VAL A 461 -4.92 5.32 -45.24
C VAL A 461 -4.78 3.82 -45.00
N GLN A 462 -3.70 3.42 -44.32
CA GLN A 462 -3.57 2.11 -43.69
C GLN A 462 -3.73 2.26 -42.17
N TYR A 463 -4.49 1.37 -41.56
CA TYR A 463 -4.70 1.35 -40.12
C TYR A 463 -3.60 0.53 -39.44
N ALA A 464 -2.93 1.12 -38.45
CA ALA A 464 -1.84 0.48 -37.72
C ALA A 464 -2.39 -0.26 -36.50
N GLU A 465 -2.48 -1.58 -36.60
CA GLU A 465 -2.87 -2.48 -35.51
C GLU A 465 -1.63 -3.08 -34.85
N GLU A 466 -1.68 -3.36 -33.54
CA GLU A 466 -0.60 -3.98 -32.78
C GLU A 466 -0.06 -5.25 -33.47
N ASP A 467 -0.94 -6.16 -33.89
CA ASP A 467 -0.56 -7.44 -34.50
C ASP A 467 -0.36 -7.37 -36.03
N GLY A 468 -0.61 -6.20 -36.63
CA GLY A 468 -0.52 -5.96 -38.06
C GLY A 468 -1.45 -6.84 -38.90
N TYR A 469 -2.55 -7.34 -38.32
CA TYR A 469 -3.41 -8.34 -38.96
C TYR A 469 -3.93 -7.88 -40.34
N HIS A 470 -4.23 -6.59 -40.50
CA HIS A 470 -4.69 -6.02 -41.78
C HIS A 470 -3.63 -5.26 -42.59
N ALA A 471 -2.34 -5.37 -42.25
CA ALA A 471 -1.25 -4.63 -42.89
C ALA A 471 -0.84 -5.16 -44.29
N ASP A 472 -1.73 -5.82 -45.04
CA ASP A 472 -1.40 -6.43 -46.33
C ASP A 472 -1.11 -5.38 -47.40
N ALA A 473 0.16 -5.17 -47.73
CA ALA A 473 0.63 -4.25 -48.76
C ALA A 473 0.16 -4.62 -50.18
N ALA A 474 -0.19 -5.88 -50.46
CA ALA A 474 -0.47 -6.35 -51.83
C ALA A 474 -1.91 -6.06 -52.30
N VAL A 475 -2.86 -5.82 -51.37
CA VAL A 475 -4.26 -5.55 -51.73
C VAL A 475 -4.43 -4.07 -52.08
N ALA A 476 -4.89 -3.82 -53.31
CA ALA A 476 -5.24 -2.47 -53.79
C ALA A 476 -6.42 -1.89 -52.98
N VAL A 477 -6.37 -0.59 -52.66
CA VAL A 477 -7.36 0.10 -51.80
C VAL A 477 -8.81 -0.11 -52.25
N ILE A 478 -9.08 -0.07 -53.56
CA ILE A 478 -10.43 -0.25 -54.12
C ILE A 478 -11.06 -1.62 -53.83
N ASN A 479 -10.21 -2.62 -53.60
CA ASN A 479 -10.60 -4.00 -53.26
C ASN A 479 -10.36 -4.33 -51.79
N SER A 480 -9.82 -3.38 -51.02
CA SER A 480 -9.52 -3.58 -49.60
C SER A 480 -10.76 -3.39 -48.75
N ASN A 481 -10.86 -4.21 -47.72
CA ASN A 481 -11.76 -4.01 -46.60
C ASN A 481 -11.06 -3.33 -45.42
N TYR A 482 -9.80 -2.91 -45.52
CA TYR A 482 -9.01 -2.40 -44.39
C TYR A 482 -8.06 -1.27 -44.77
N LYS A 483 -8.26 -0.70 -45.96
CA LYS A 483 -7.57 0.50 -46.44
C LYS A 483 -8.59 1.42 -47.04
N ASP A 484 -8.41 2.70 -46.79
CA ASP A 484 -9.31 3.75 -47.24
C ASP A 484 -8.54 4.77 -48.06
N THR A 485 -9.21 5.56 -48.89
CA THR A 485 -8.62 6.79 -49.43
C THR A 485 -9.04 7.98 -48.57
N ILE A 486 -8.23 9.04 -48.55
CA ILE A 486 -8.61 10.29 -47.86
C ILE A 486 -9.98 10.78 -48.35
N LYS A 487 -10.25 10.68 -49.66
CA LYS A 487 -11.55 10.98 -50.26
C LYS A 487 -12.70 10.18 -49.62
N SER A 488 -12.51 8.88 -49.39
CA SER A 488 -13.57 8.00 -48.86
C SER A 488 -13.96 8.27 -47.41
N LEU A 489 -13.18 9.08 -46.68
CA LEU A 489 -13.50 9.43 -45.30
C LEU A 489 -14.73 10.34 -45.23
N THR A 490 -14.88 11.26 -46.20
CA THR A 490 -15.92 12.29 -46.21
C THR A 490 -16.82 12.25 -47.44
N GLU A 491 -16.41 11.61 -48.54
CA GLU A 491 -17.18 11.52 -49.78
C GLU A 491 -17.57 10.08 -50.17
N PRO A 492 -18.70 9.88 -50.87
CA PRO A 492 -19.02 8.59 -51.47
C PRO A 492 -17.99 8.20 -52.54
N THR A 493 -17.59 6.94 -52.55
CA THR A 493 -16.61 6.39 -53.51
C THR A 493 -17.12 5.13 -54.21
N LEU A 494 -16.43 4.64 -55.23
CA LEU A 494 -16.79 3.39 -55.90
C LEU A 494 -16.00 2.22 -55.29
N SER A 495 -16.70 1.12 -55.02
CA SER A 495 -16.10 -0.18 -54.72
C SER A 495 -15.51 -0.84 -55.98
N GLY A 496 -14.65 -1.85 -55.80
CA GLY A 496 -14.11 -2.66 -56.90
C GLY A 496 -15.18 -3.39 -57.74
N SER A 497 -16.40 -3.56 -57.22
CA SER A 497 -17.55 -4.10 -57.95
C SER A 497 -18.33 -3.05 -58.75
N GLY A 498 -17.96 -1.76 -58.65
CA GLY A 498 -18.63 -0.64 -59.31
C GLY A 498 -19.84 -0.08 -58.55
N SER A 499 -20.14 -0.57 -57.35
CA SER A 499 -21.21 -0.03 -56.48
C SER A 499 -20.72 1.17 -55.68
N THR A 500 -21.59 2.17 -55.46
CA THR A 500 -21.32 3.31 -54.58
C THR A 500 -21.20 2.86 -53.13
N ARG A 501 -20.14 3.30 -52.45
CA ARG A 501 -19.91 3.23 -51.01
C ARG A 501 -20.17 4.61 -50.43
N GLU A 502 -21.00 4.69 -49.39
CA GLU A 502 -21.19 5.91 -48.63
C GLU A 502 -19.88 6.31 -47.91
N PRO A 503 -19.74 7.59 -47.47
CA PRO A 503 -18.59 8.03 -46.70
C PRO A 503 -18.35 7.13 -45.49
N LEU A 504 -17.09 6.70 -45.30
CA LEU A 504 -16.72 5.74 -44.27
C LEU A 504 -16.64 6.36 -42.87
N ARG A 505 -16.34 7.66 -42.78
CA ARG A 505 -16.29 8.44 -41.53
C ARG A 505 -15.56 7.70 -40.39
N PRO A 506 -14.28 7.30 -40.55
CA PRO A 506 -13.57 6.60 -39.49
C PRO A 506 -13.36 7.50 -38.26
N ILE A 507 -13.72 6.99 -37.09
CA ILE A 507 -13.51 7.64 -35.80
C ILE A 507 -12.51 6.84 -34.95
N VAL A 508 -11.47 7.53 -34.47
CA VAL A 508 -10.50 7.01 -33.52
C VAL A 508 -11.14 7.06 -32.13
N THR A 509 -11.52 5.90 -31.60
CA THR A 509 -12.47 5.75 -30.49
C THR A 509 -11.77 5.31 -29.22
N TYR A 510 -12.04 6.01 -28.12
CA TYR A 510 -11.63 5.63 -26.76
C TYR A 510 -12.80 5.21 -25.87
N GLU A 511 -14.03 5.60 -26.18
CA GLU A 511 -15.23 5.24 -25.42
C GLU A 511 -16.37 4.78 -26.34
N ILE A 512 -17.14 3.77 -25.92
CA ILE A 512 -18.27 3.23 -26.67
C ILE A 512 -19.52 3.06 -25.80
N HIS A 513 -20.68 3.10 -26.45
CA HIS A 513 -21.98 2.73 -25.92
C HIS A 513 -22.65 1.79 -26.93
N GLU A 514 -22.97 0.56 -26.52
CA GLU A 514 -23.51 -0.49 -27.40
C GLU A 514 -25.01 -0.74 -27.15
N GLU A 515 -25.78 -0.74 -28.23
CA GLU A 515 -27.20 -1.06 -28.24
C GLU A 515 -27.52 -2.13 -29.30
N TYR A 516 -28.31 -3.13 -28.92
CA TYR A 516 -28.71 -4.23 -29.80
C TYR A 516 -30.11 -3.99 -30.36
N ALA A 517 -30.31 -4.29 -31.63
CA ALA A 517 -31.63 -4.18 -32.27
C ALA A 517 -32.66 -5.15 -31.64
N ASN A 518 -32.19 -6.31 -31.17
CA ASN A 518 -32.98 -7.32 -30.47
C ASN A 518 -32.18 -7.84 -29.25
N PRO A 519 -32.23 -7.14 -28.09
CA PRO A 519 -31.47 -7.55 -26.91
C PRO A 519 -32.01 -8.85 -26.30
N ASP A 520 -31.12 -9.63 -25.69
CA ASP A 520 -31.41 -10.90 -25.00
C ASP A 520 -30.48 -11.08 -23.77
N ASP A 521 -30.52 -12.25 -23.12
CA ASP A 521 -29.72 -12.54 -21.92
C ASP A 521 -28.20 -12.48 -22.16
N TYR A 522 -27.74 -12.54 -23.41
CA TYR A 522 -26.32 -12.49 -23.79
C TYR A 522 -25.93 -11.17 -24.48
N ASN A 523 -26.89 -10.48 -25.07
CA ASN A 523 -26.74 -9.23 -25.82
C ASN A 523 -27.52 -8.11 -25.09
N VAL A 524 -26.93 -7.63 -24.00
CA VAL A 524 -27.54 -6.63 -23.11
C VAL A 524 -27.10 -5.24 -23.53
N ASN A 525 -28.05 -4.32 -23.74
CA ASN A 525 -27.74 -2.92 -24.02
C ASN A 525 -26.98 -2.28 -22.86
N ASP A 526 -26.02 -1.41 -23.18
CA ASP A 526 -25.41 -0.56 -22.18
C ASP A 526 -26.48 0.40 -21.59
N PRO A 527 -26.40 0.77 -20.29
CA PRO A 527 -27.33 1.73 -19.72
C PRO A 527 -27.27 3.09 -20.42
N GLU A 528 -28.41 3.77 -20.55
CA GLU A 528 -28.50 5.07 -21.25
C GLU A 528 -27.47 6.07 -20.72
N GLY A 529 -26.69 6.67 -21.64
CA GLY A 529 -25.65 7.65 -21.31
C GLY A 529 -24.36 7.07 -20.70
N VAL A 530 -24.28 5.76 -20.47
CA VAL A 530 -23.08 5.11 -19.94
C VAL A 530 -22.19 4.69 -21.10
N PHE A 531 -20.97 5.24 -21.12
CA PHE A 531 -19.90 4.83 -22.02
C PHE A 531 -18.90 3.97 -21.26
N LYS A 532 -18.32 2.99 -21.96
CA LYS A 532 -17.24 2.14 -21.47
C LYS A 532 -16.02 2.29 -22.35
N ASP A 533 -14.85 1.96 -21.81
CA ASP A 533 -13.60 1.95 -22.58
C ASP A 533 -13.76 1.11 -23.86
N ALA A 534 -13.36 1.69 -24.99
CA ALA A 534 -13.60 1.11 -26.31
C ALA A 534 -12.95 -0.25 -26.50
N ASP A 535 -11.85 -0.54 -25.81
CA ASP A 535 -11.09 -1.78 -25.93
C ASP A 535 -10.87 -2.50 -24.60
N ASN A 536 -11.83 -2.35 -23.67
CA ASN A 536 -11.86 -3.04 -22.40
C ASN A 536 -10.59 -2.81 -21.54
N HIS A 537 -10.12 -1.56 -21.49
CA HIS A 537 -8.96 -1.09 -20.75
C HIS A 537 -7.65 -1.78 -21.18
N SER A 538 -7.56 -2.26 -22.43
CA SER A 538 -6.34 -2.84 -22.99
C SER A 538 -5.20 -1.82 -23.10
N GLY A 539 -5.54 -0.52 -23.09
CA GLY A 539 -4.62 0.59 -23.38
C GLY A 539 -4.54 0.94 -24.86
N TYR A 540 -5.20 0.19 -25.73
CA TYR A 540 -5.33 0.49 -27.17
C TYR A 540 -6.66 1.15 -27.50
N LEU A 541 -6.68 1.84 -28.63
CA LEU A 541 -7.90 2.45 -29.18
C LEU A 541 -8.60 1.47 -30.13
N ARG A 542 -9.80 1.86 -30.58
CA ARG A 542 -10.47 1.25 -31.73
C ARG A 542 -10.67 2.26 -32.84
N VAL A 543 -10.88 1.78 -34.06
CA VAL A 543 -11.41 2.59 -35.14
C VAL A 543 -12.73 2.00 -35.61
N TYR A 544 -13.78 2.82 -35.60
CA TYR A 544 -15.08 2.46 -36.17
C TYR A 544 -15.32 3.21 -37.46
N ARG A 545 -15.91 2.54 -38.45
CA ARG A 545 -16.19 3.11 -39.78
C ARG A 545 -17.40 2.45 -40.43
N ASN A 546 -18.08 3.19 -41.30
CA ASN A 546 -19.38 2.83 -41.84
C ASN A 546 -19.28 1.87 -43.04
N THR A 547 -19.15 0.57 -42.75
CA THR A 547 -19.11 -0.48 -43.79
C THR A 547 -20.27 -1.48 -43.74
N GLY A 548 -20.97 -1.57 -42.59
CA GLY A 548 -22.17 -2.38 -42.41
C GLY A 548 -21.95 -3.83 -41.95
N ASP A 549 -20.71 -4.32 -41.94
CA ASP A 549 -20.33 -5.64 -41.40
C ASP A 549 -19.28 -5.52 -40.30
N ALA A 550 -19.37 -6.35 -39.26
CA ALA A 550 -18.50 -6.26 -38.08
C ALA A 550 -17.00 -6.34 -38.40
N ASN A 551 -16.60 -7.22 -39.32
CA ASN A 551 -15.18 -7.46 -39.60
C ASN A 551 -14.50 -6.23 -40.19
N SER A 552 -15.23 -5.44 -40.98
CA SER A 552 -14.69 -4.24 -41.61
C SER A 552 -15.14 -2.95 -40.92
N THR A 553 -16.16 -2.97 -40.07
CA THR A 553 -16.65 -1.78 -39.34
C THR A 553 -15.77 -1.46 -38.14
N VAL A 554 -15.23 -2.46 -37.42
CA VAL A 554 -14.41 -2.24 -36.22
C VAL A 554 -13.01 -2.84 -36.36
N MET A 555 -12.00 -1.98 -36.24
CA MET A 555 -10.58 -2.38 -36.14
C MET A 555 -10.12 -2.24 -34.68
N LYS A 556 -9.34 -3.22 -34.21
CA LYS A 556 -8.99 -3.39 -32.80
C LYS A 556 -7.49 -3.24 -32.59
N TYR A 557 -7.07 -3.01 -31.36
CA TYR A 557 -5.66 -2.82 -30.99
C TYR A 557 -5.00 -1.70 -31.82
N MET A 558 -5.74 -0.60 -32.02
CA MET A 558 -5.33 0.48 -32.89
C MET A 558 -4.24 1.33 -32.22
N MET A 559 -3.17 1.56 -32.99
CA MET A 559 -2.00 2.36 -32.59
C MET A 559 -1.90 3.65 -33.40
N GLY A 560 -2.40 3.67 -34.63
CA GLY A 560 -2.20 4.81 -35.52
C GLY A 560 -2.81 4.65 -36.90
N ALA A 561 -2.54 5.64 -37.75
CA ALA A 561 -2.85 5.64 -39.17
C ALA A 561 -1.60 5.99 -40.00
N VAL A 562 -1.44 5.32 -41.14
CA VAL A 562 -0.30 5.51 -42.04
C VAL A 562 -0.77 5.89 -43.42
N ILE A 563 -0.37 7.08 -43.86
CA ILE A 563 -0.87 7.76 -45.05
C ILE A 563 0.25 7.74 -46.10
N SER A 564 -0.03 7.17 -47.27
CA SER A 564 0.92 7.12 -48.38
C SER A 564 0.20 6.94 -49.72
N ALA A 565 0.84 7.32 -50.83
CA ALA A 565 0.26 7.17 -52.16
C ALA A 565 -0.05 5.69 -52.51
N GLU A 566 0.84 4.77 -52.12
CA GLU A 566 0.74 3.35 -52.51
C GLU A 566 -0.02 2.49 -51.49
N GLY A 567 -0.23 2.98 -50.26
CA GLY A 567 -0.87 2.21 -49.18
C GLY A 567 -0.15 0.90 -48.87
N SER A 568 1.19 0.91 -48.86
CA SER A 568 2.05 -0.27 -48.66
C SER A 568 3.17 -0.06 -47.63
N LEU A 569 3.12 1.01 -46.84
CA LEU A 569 4.16 1.34 -45.87
C LEU A 569 4.10 0.46 -44.63
N LEU A 570 2.89 0.10 -44.17
CA LEU A 570 2.71 -0.99 -43.22
C LEU A 570 2.71 -2.32 -43.99
N SER A 571 3.56 -3.25 -43.54
CA SER A 571 3.71 -4.59 -44.12
C SER A 571 3.53 -5.72 -43.11
N GLY A 572 3.29 -5.39 -41.83
CA GLY A 572 3.23 -6.35 -40.72
C GLY A 572 4.58 -7.02 -40.37
N ASN A 573 5.66 -6.62 -41.05
CA ASN A 573 6.99 -7.21 -40.92
C ASN A 573 7.96 -6.35 -40.12
N ASN A 574 7.58 -5.17 -39.65
CA ASN A 574 8.45 -4.28 -38.86
C ASN A 574 7.83 -4.00 -37.50
N GLY A 575 8.65 -3.79 -36.48
CA GLY A 575 8.20 -3.45 -35.13
C GLY A 575 9.14 -4.02 -34.08
N CYS A 576 8.61 -4.49 -32.96
CA CYS A 576 9.42 -5.02 -31.86
C CYS A 576 8.73 -6.16 -31.11
N VAL A 577 9.52 -6.93 -30.36
CA VAL A 577 9.03 -7.93 -29.41
C VAL A 577 9.32 -7.46 -27.99
N ILE A 578 8.29 -7.46 -27.15
CA ILE A 578 8.41 -7.14 -25.72
C ILE A 578 8.50 -8.45 -24.93
N LYS A 579 9.60 -8.62 -24.21
CA LYS A 579 9.81 -9.71 -23.24
C LYS A 579 9.45 -9.24 -21.84
N CYS A 580 8.76 -10.09 -21.10
CA CYS A 580 8.41 -9.84 -19.70
C CYS A 580 8.97 -10.98 -18.85
N VAL A 581 10.04 -10.73 -18.11
CA VAL A 581 10.77 -11.74 -17.34
C VAL A 581 10.79 -11.40 -15.86
N SER A 582 11.01 -12.42 -15.03
CA SER A 582 11.17 -12.23 -13.58
C SER A 582 12.55 -11.67 -13.26
N ASP A 583 12.66 -10.70 -12.37
CA ASP A 583 13.94 -10.21 -11.86
C ASP A 583 14.67 -11.28 -11.01
N LYS A 584 13.90 -12.12 -10.31
CA LYS A 584 14.37 -13.25 -9.51
C LYS A 584 14.75 -14.45 -10.39
N ASN A 585 13.96 -14.74 -11.42
CA ASN A 585 14.16 -15.85 -12.36
C ASN A 585 14.25 -15.35 -13.83
N PRO A 586 15.35 -14.70 -14.25
CA PRO A 586 15.43 -13.99 -15.55
C PRO A 586 15.25 -14.83 -16.81
N ALA A 587 15.40 -16.16 -16.70
CA ALA A 587 15.17 -17.08 -17.81
C ALA A 587 13.68 -17.47 -17.97
N ILE A 588 12.82 -17.10 -17.02
CA ILE A 588 11.41 -17.48 -16.99
C ILE A 588 10.54 -16.24 -17.24
N LYS A 589 9.54 -16.42 -18.09
CA LYS A 589 8.59 -15.38 -18.45
C LYS A 589 7.50 -15.26 -17.39
N VAL A 590 7.22 -14.03 -16.95
CA VAL A 590 6.07 -13.75 -16.06
C VAL A 590 4.76 -13.64 -16.87
N ARG A 591 4.86 -13.37 -18.17
CA ARG A 591 3.75 -13.48 -19.14
C ARG A 591 4.28 -13.76 -20.55
N ASN A 592 3.39 -14.16 -21.45
CA ASN A 592 3.75 -14.32 -22.86
C ASN A 592 4.26 -13.02 -23.48
N ASP A 593 5.25 -13.16 -24.37
CA ASP A 593 5.82 -12.05 -25.14
C ASP A 593 4.72 -11.33 -25.94
N VAL A 594 4.85 -10.02 -26.06
CA VAL A 594 3.98 -9.18 -26.89
C VAL A 594 4.72 -8.84 -28.17
N THR A 595 4.09 -8.99 -29.33
CA THR A 595 4.73 -8.73 -30.63
C THR A 595 4.01 -7.60 -31.32
N ILE A 596 4.68 -6.45 -31.43
CA ILE A 596 4.16 -5.26 -32.10
C ILE A 596 4.65 -5.24 -33.55
N LYS A 597 3.71 -5.05 -34.48
CA LYS A 597 3.89 -5.05 -35.94
C LYS A 597 3.32 -3.81 -36.64
N GLY A 598 2.50 -3.04 -35.94
CA GLY A 598 1.89 -1.80 -36.43
C GLY A 598 2.81 -0.60 -36.36
N LEU A 599 4.12 -0.74 -36.62
CA LEU A 599 5.09 0.36 -36.53
C LEU A 599 5.76 0.60 -37.89
N VAL A 600 6.19 1.86 -38.10
CA VAL A 600 6.85 2.29 -39.34
C VAL A 600 8.36 2.47 -39.07
N PRO A 601 9.25 1.86 -39.89
CA PRO A 601 10.69 2.03 -39.71
C PRO A 601 11.12 3.49 -39.68
N GLY A 602 11.97 3.84 -38.72
CA GLY A 602 12.49 5.19 -38.49
C GLY A 602 11.64 6.07 -37.57
N MET A 603 10.43 5.65 -37.18
CA MET A 603 9.65 6.38 -36.17
C MET A 603 10.27 6.23 -34.77
N GLN A 604 10.02 7.21 -33.90
CA GLN A 604 10.22 7.01 -32.47
C GLN A 604 8.97 6.38 -31.87
N TYR A 605 9.14 5.45 -30.94
CA TYR A 605 8.02 4.77 -30.31
C TYR A 605 8.30 4.53 -28.83
N ALA A 606 7.29 4.81 -28.00
CA ALA A 606 7.30 4.57 -26.57
C ALA A 606 6.78 3.16 -26.27
N VAL A 607 7.70 2.21 -26.09
CA VAL A 607 7.35 0.84 -25.71
C VAL A 607 6.94 0.85 -24.23
N LYS A 608 5.65 0.72 -23.98
CA LYS A 608 5.11 0.62 -22.61
C LYS A 608 5.28 -0.80 -22.09
N ALA A 609 5.70 -0.91 -20.84
CA ALA A 609 5.76 -2.20 -20.15
C ALA A 609 4.35 -2.81 -20.05
N PRO A 610 4.14 -4.05 -20.50
CA PRO A 610 2.85 -4.71 -20.39
C PRO A 610 2.48 -4.95 -18.92
N ARG A 611 1.22 -4.72 -18.55
CA ARG A 611 0.75 -5.05 -17.19
C ARG A 611 0.91 -6.55 -16.91
N VAL A 612 1.52 -6.90 -15.79
CA VAL A 612 1.66 -8.29 -15.33
C VAL A 612 0.82 -8.46 -14.07
N THR A 613 0.15 -9.61 -13.94
CA THR A 613 -0.62 -9.92 -12.73
C THR A 613 0.33 -10.44 -11.65
N ASN A 614 0.17 -9.98 -10.40
CA ASN A 614 1.04 -10.31 -9.26
C ASN A 614 2.52 -10.01 -9.47
N ALA A 615 2.82 -8.95 -10.24
CA ALA A 615 4.18 -8.46 -10.38
C ALA A 615 4.15 -6.97 -10.76
N SER A 616 5.12 -6.22 -10.25
CA SER A 616 5.39 -4.84 -10.64
C SER A 616 6.69 -4.78 -11.45
N LEU A 617 6.90 -3.69 -12.21
CA LEU A 617 8.20 -3.48 -12.84
C LEU A 617 9.32 -3.47 -11.78
N ALA A 618 10.44 -4.11 -12.10
CA ALA A 618 11.57 -4.18 -11.21
C ALA A 618 12.22 -2.80 -11.00
N SER A 619 12.83 -2.60 -9.84
CA SER A 619 13.49 -1.34 -9.49
C SER A 619 14.55 -0.95 -10.53
N GLY A 620 14.45 0.27 -11.07
CA GLY A 620 15.38 0.79 -12.08
C GLY A 620 14.95 0.55 -13.52
N GLN A 621 13.89 -0.23 -13.76
CA GLN A 621 13.23 -0.31 -15.06
C GLN A 621 12.46 0.99 -15.32
N THR A 622 12.51 1.48 -16.56
CA THR A 622 11.80 2.68 -17.00
C THR A 622 10.71 2.30 -17.99
N SER A 623 9.47 2.75 -17.77
CA SER A 623 8.38 2.62 -18.73
C SER A 623 7.72 3.98 -18.96
N PRO A 624 7.56 4.44 -20.22
CA PRO A 624 7.93 3.73 -21.44
C PRO A 624 9.44 3.73 -21.73
N GLU A 625 9.92 2.75 -22.51
CA GLU A 625 11.23 2.78 -23.15
C GLU A 625 11.11 3.38 -24.56
N LEU A 626 11.87 4.43 -24.85
CA LEU A 626 11.87 5.08 -26.15
C LEU A 626 12.83 4.36 -27.11
N ILE A 627 12.28 3.89 -28.24
CA ILE A 627 13.05 3.26 -29.31
C ILE A 627 12.93 4.05 -30.61
N THR A 628 13.93 3.92 -31.47
CA THR A 628 13.76 4.16 -32.91
C THR A 628 13.46 2.83 -33.59
N VAL A 629 12.36 2.75 -34.32
CA VAL A 629 11.88 1.50 -34.94
C VAL A 629 12.82 1.09 -36.08
N GLY A 630 13.35 -0.12 -35.99
CA GLY A 630 14.22 -0.70 -37.02
C GLY A 630 13.45 -1.16 -38.27
N SER A 631 14.20 -1.51 -39.30
CA SER A 631 13.69 -2.26 -40.45
C SER A 631 13.97 -3.75 -40.26
N GLY A 632 13.05 -4.64 -40.60
CA GLY A 632 13.21 -6.08 -40.43
C GLY A 632 12.21 -6.67 -39.44
N ALA A 633 12.21 -8.00 -39.28
CA ALA A 633 11.21 -8.71 -38.49
C ALA A 633 11.15 -8.18 -37.04
N PRO A 634 9.98 -8.11 -36.38
CA PRO A 634 9.88 -7.59 -35.01
C PRO A 634 10.82 -8.27 -34.01
N ALA A 635 11.11 -9.56 -34.19
CA ALA A 635 12.04 -10.32 -33.35
C ALA A 635 13.51 -9.89 -33.48
N GLU A 636 13.86 -9.08 -34.47
CA GLU A 636 15.18 -8.46 -34.61
C GLU A 636 15.36 -7.24 -33.69
N GLN A 637 14.27 -6.75 -33.10
CA GLN A 637 14.27 -5.66 -32.11
C GLN A 637 13.51 -6.10 -30.85
N GLU A 638 14.24 -6.67 -29.89
CA GLU A 638 13.67 -7.13 -28.61
C GLU A 638 13.89 -6.09 -27.50
N ILE A 639 12.83 -5.81 -26.75
CA ILE A 639 12.83 -4.95 -25.56
C ILE A 639 12.44 -5.83 -24.38
N THR A 640 13.22 -5.81 -23.30
CA THR A 640 12.99 -6.66 -22.13
C THR A 640 12.66 -5.83 -20.91
N PHE A 641 11.50 -6.09 -20.32
CA PHE A 641 11.13 -5.58 -19.01
C PHE A 641 11.28 -6.68 -17.96
N GLU A 642 11.97 -6.34 -16.89
CA GLU A 642 12.08 -7.16 -15.69
C GLU A 642 10.99 -6.80 -14.69
N TYR A 643 10.43 -7.80 -14.02
CA TYR A 643 9.35 -7.64 -13.06
C TYR A 643 9.72 -8.27 -11.72
N THR A 644 9.50 -7.52 -10.65
CA THR A 644 9.50 -8.04 -9.27
C THR A 644 8.14 -8.64 -9.00
N GLU A 645 8.10 -9.96 -8.79
CA GLU A 645 6.86 -10.68 -8.51
C GLU A 645 6.44 -10.57 -7.04
N ASP A 646 5.13 -10.45 -6.82
CA ASP A 646 4.52 -10.58 -5.51
C ASP A 646 4.60 -12.04 -5.02
N THR A 647 4.33 -12.23 -3.73
CA THR A 647 4.15 -13.57 -3.18
C THR A 647 2.91 -14.21 -3.77
N TYR A 648 3.10 -15.27 -4.56
CA TYR A 648 2.02 -16.04 -5.18
C TYR A 648 1.49 -17.13 -4.25
N PHE A 649 2.38 -17.73 -3.45
CA PHE A 649 2.03 -18.74 -2.45
C PHE A 649 3.04 -18.72 -1.30
N TYR A 650 2.60 -18.70 -0.04
CA TYR A 650 3.51 -18.75 1.10
C TYR A 650 3.49 -20.11 1.83
N VAL A 651 4.57 -20.41 2.53
CA VAL A 651 4.63 -21.48 3.54
C VAL A 651 5.20 -20.88 4.82
N LYS A 652 4.35 -20.74 5.84
CA LYS A 652 4.71 -20.25 7.17
C LYS A 652 4.89 -21.43 8.10
N ASN A 653 6.11 -21.66 8.55
CA ASN A 653 6.44 -22.74 9.46
C ASN A 653 6.74 -22.18 10.86
N ALA A 654 5.76 -22.24 11.75
CA ALA A 654 5.90 -21.76 13.12
C ALA A 654 6.81 -22.65 13.99
N ILE A 655 7.08 -23.89 13.57
CA ILE A 655 8.01 -24.80 14.26
C ILE A 655 9.45 -24.30 14.12
N THR A 656 9.81 -23.83 12.92
CA THR A 656 11.15 -23.29 12.63
C THR A 656 11.22 -21.76 12.73
N GLY A 657 10.07 -21.09 12.81
CA GLY A 657 9.94 -19.63 12.74
C GLY A 657 10.15 -19.06 11.32
N ALA A 658 10.31 -19.90 10.31
CA ALA A 658 10.57 -19.46 8.93
C ALA A 658 9.28 -19.21 8.15
N THR A 659 9.30 -18.21 7.27
CA THR A 659 8.28 -18.03 6.23
C THR A 659 8.96 -18.02 4.87
N THR A 660 8.57 -18.96 4.00
CA THR A 660 9.04 -19.03 2.62
C THR A 660 7.97 -18.48 1.71
N ASN A 661 8.32 -17.46 0.92
CA ASN A 661 7.44 -16.87 -0.06
C ASN A 661 7.85 -17.34 -1.46
N TYR A 662 6.92 -17.97 -2.17
CA TYR A 662 7.12 -18.42 -3.54
C TYR A 662 6.44 -17.46 -4.51
N THR A 663 7.17 -17.06 -5.54
CA THR A 663 6.64 -16.31 -6.69
C THR A 663 6.01 -17.25 -7.72
N TYR A 664 5.27 -16.71 -8.68
CA TYR A 664 4.71 -17.50 -9.78
C TYR A 664 5.81 -18.22 -10.57
N THR A 665 6.93 -17.55 -10.84
CA THR A 665 8.06 -18.19 -11.53
C THR A 665 8.84 -19.19 -10.68
N ASP A 666 8.84 -19.10 -9.34
CA ASP A 666 9.39 -20.16 -8.50
C ASP A 666 8.62 -21.48 -8.68
N LEU A 667 7.28 -21.40 -8.73
CA LEU A 667 6.44 -22.56 -8.98
C LEU A 667 6.64 -23.11 -10.39
N ILE A 668 6.86 -22.26 -11.40
CA ILE A 668 7.26 -22.72 -12.74
C ILE A 668 8.62 -23.41 -12.71
N ALA A 669 9.59 -22.90 -11.96
CA ALA A 669 10.91 -23.51 -11.85
C ALA A 669 10.83 -24.91 -11.20
N MET A 670 9.87 -25.11 -10.30
CA MET A 670 9.55 -26.39 -9.63
C MET A 670 8.52 -27.25 -10.38
N HIS A 671 8.12 -26.83 -11.59
CA HIS A 671 6.95 -27.33 -12.32
C HIS A 671 6.83 -28.86 -12.36
N GLU A 672 5.65 -29.31 -11.95
CA GLU A 672 5.10 -30.64 -12.22
C GLU A 672 3.82 -30.52 -13.05
N GLN A 673 3.51 -31.55 -13.85
CA GLN A 673 2.30 -31.62 -14.68
C GLN A 673 1.44 -32.82 -14.28
N VAL A 674 0.15 -32.58 -14.00
CA VAL A 674 -0.82 -33.62 -13.65
C VAL A 674 -2.05 -33.62 -14.59
N PRO A 675 -2.39 -34.76 -15.23
CA PRO A 675 -1.59 -35.98 -15.28
C PRO A 675 -0.34 -35.76 -16.16
N GLU A 676 0.66 -36.62 -16.01
CA GLU A 676 1.95 -36.53 -16.70
C GLU A 676 1.81 -36.39 -18.23
N ALA A 677 2.84 -35.80 -18.86
CA ALA A 677 2.89 -35.66 -20.30
C ALA A 677 2.76 -37.02 -21.02
N GLY A 678 1.80 -37.13 -21.92
CA GLY A 678 1.51 -38.37 -22.65
C GLY A 678 0.49 -39.29 -21.97
N ALA A 679 0.09 -39.01 -20.72
CA ALA A 679 -1.05 -39.67 -20.09
C ALA A 679 -2.38 -39.08 -20.59
N PRO A 680 -3.48 -39.86 -20.54
CA PRO A 680 -4.82 -39.35 -20.81
C PRO A 680 -5.18 -38.23 -19.80
N PRO A 681 -5.59 -37.02 -20.26
CA PRO A 681 -6.01 -35.90 -19.42
C PRO A 681 -7.34 -36.18 -18.68
N TYR A 682 -7.61 -35.44 -17.60
CA TYR A 682 -8.86 -35.59 -16.81
C TYR A 682 -10.09 -35.12 -17.60
N GLY A 683 -11.22 -35.82 -17.41
CA GLY A 683 -12.54 -35.48 -17.95
C GLY A 683 -12.70 -35.78 -19.45
N TYR A 684 -13.51 -36.79 -19.78
CA TYR A 684 -13.74 -37.20 -21.18
C TYR A 684 -15.24 -37.21 -21.55
N GLU A 685 -15.96 -36.11 -21.34
CA GLU A 685 -17.38 -36.03 -21.78
C GLU A 685 -17.83 -34.77 -22.54
N LYS A 686 -17.01 -33.72 -22.61
CA LYS A 686 -17.23 -32.54 -23.49
C LYS A 686 -15.84 -32.02 -23.92
N PRO A 687 -15.71 -31.18 -24.96
CA PRO A 687 -14.48 -31.10 -25.76
C PRO A 687 -13.21 -30.60 -25.07
N MET A 688 -13.23 -30.28 -23.76
CA MET A 688 -12.11 -29.68 -23.04
C MET A 688 -11.35 -30.67 -22.17
N TYR A 689 -10.06 -30.84 -22.49
CA TYR A 689 -9.14 -31.80 -21.88
C TYR A 689 -8.10 -31.13 -21.00
N TYR A 690 -8.09 -31.37 -19.70
CA TYR A 690 -7.27 -30.60 -18.76
C TYR A 690 -5.95 -31.30 -18.40
N ARG A 691 -4.88 -30.50 -18.36
CA ARG A 691 -3.64 -30.81 -17.65
C ARG A 691 -3.29 -29.63 -16.79
N TYR A 692 -3.04 -29.86 -15.52
CA TYR A 692 -2.69 -28.83 -14.55
C TYR A 692 -1.18 -28.78 -14.39
N ASN A 693 -0.64 -27.57 -14.30
CA ASN A 693 0.79 -27.34 -14.09
C ASN A 693 0.94 -26.62 -12.74
N GLY A 694 1.84 -27.12 -11.89
CA GLY A 694 1.89 -26.72 -10.49
C GLY A 694 2.95 -27.46 -9.70
N VAL A 695 2.79 -27.51 -8.38
CA VAL A 695 3.69 -28.20 -7.45
C VAL A 695 2.86 -28.92 -6.38
N TRP A 696 3.32 -30.09 -5.92
CA TRP A 696 2.67 -30.78 -4.79
C TRP A 696 2.84 -29.99 -3.50
N LEU A 697 1.79 -29.92 -2.68
CA LEU A 697 1.86 -29.18 -1.41
C LEU A 697 2.88 -29.78 -0.44
N SER A 698 3.14 -31.09 -0.51
CA SER A 698 4.21 -31.76 0.26
C SER A 698 5.60 -31.25 -0.10
N ASP A 699 5.85 -30.93 -1.37
CA ASP A 699 7.16 -30.46 -1.82
C ASP A 699 7.39 -29.01 -1.41
N LEU A 700 6.32 -28.19 -1.41
CA LEU A 700 6.35 -26.82 -0.88
C LEU A 700 6.51 -26.79 0.65
N ALA A 701 5.84 -27.68 1.38
CA ALA A 701 5.95 -27.78 2.84
C ALA A 701 7.32 -28.32 3.29
N GLY A 702 7.99 -29.10 2.44
CA GLY A 702 9.26 -29.75 2.76
C GLY A 702 9.11 -30.88 3.78
N SER A 703 10.24 -31.32 4.33
CA SER A 703 10.25 -32.37 5.35
C SER A 703 9.83 -31.84 6.72
N LEU A 704 8.74 -32.38 7.27
CA LEU A 704 8.23 -32.04 8.60
C LEU A 704 8.58 -33.13 9.62
N SER A 705 8.92 -32.74 10.85
CA SER A 705 9.22 -33.64 11.97
C SER A 705 8.46 -33.21 13.24
N GLY A 706 8.22 -34.17 14.14
CA GLY A 706 7.42 -33.96 15.36
C GLY A 706 5.91 -33.97 15.09
N ASP A 707 5.13 -33.59 16.11
CA ASP A 707 3.68 -33.42 16.01
C ASP A 707 3.34 -32.01 15.49
N TYR A 708 2.65 -31.96 14.37
CA TYR A 708 2.33 -30.73 13.68
C TYR A 708 0.90 -30.75 13.13
N SER A 709 0.38 -29.56 12.86
CA SER A 709 -0.78 -29.38 11.98
C SER A 709 -0.40 -28.52 10.77
N VAL A 710 -1.01 -28.81 9.63
CA VAL A 710 -0.88 -28.02 8.39
C VAL A 710 -2.24 -27.51 7.98
N THR A 711 -2.37 -26.19 7.93
CA THR A 711 -3.58 -25.49 7.52
C THR A 711 -3.37 -24.86 6.15
N LEU A 712 -4.23 -25.18 5.19
CA LEU A 712 -4.36 -24.46 3.93
C LEU A 712 -5.16 -23.18 4.16
N VAL A 713 -4.64 -22.06 3.67
CA VAL A 713 -5.23 -20.72 3.85
C VAL A 713 -5.64 -20.17 2.49
N GLY A 714 -6.88 -19.70 2.40
CA GLY A 714 -7.43 -19.00 1.24
C GLY A 714 -7.33 -17.48 1.38
N LYS A 715 -7.31 -16.78 0.25
CA LYS A 715 -7.29 -15.30 0.20
C LYS A 715 -8.51 -14.65 0.84
N ASP A 716 -9.62 -15.37 0.94
CA ASP A 716 -10.85 -14.95 1.64
C ASP A 716 -10.79 -15.16 3.16
N GLY A 717 -9.67 -15.66 3.69
CA GLY A 717 -9.50 -16.03 5.09
C GLY A 717 -10.00 -17.43 5.43
N THR A 718 -10.49 -18.21 4.46
CA THR A 718 -10.89 -19.61 4.68
C THR A 718 -9.68 -20.45 5.10
N ARG A 719 -9.88 -21.34 6.06
CA ARG A 719 -8.82 -22.18 6.63
C ARG A 719 -9.27 -23.64 6.67
N ILE A 720 -8.48 -24.53 6.08
CA ILE A 720 -8.78 -25.96 5.99
C ILE A 720 -7.60 -26.74 6.55
N ASP A 721 -7.83 -27.57 7.57
CA ASP A 721 -6.83 -28.53 8.03
C ASP A 721 -6.62 -29.62 6.97
N ILE A 722 -5.39 -29.72 6.48
CA ILE A 722 -4.99 -30.67 5.44
C ILE A 722 -3.88 -31.61 5.93
N THR A 723 -3.61 -31.67 7.23
CA THR A 723 -2.47 -32.37 7.82
C THR A 723 -2.32 -33.82 7.33
N LYS A 724 -3.43 -34.56 7.23
CA LYS A 724 -3.43 -35.98 6.83
C LYS A 724 -3.35 -36.20 5.32
N ASP A 725 -3.70 -35.19 4.53
CA ASP A 725 -3.88 -35.29 3.08
C ASP A 725 -2.92 -34.37 2.30
N LEU A 726 -1.92 -33.77 2.97
CA LEU A 726 -0.98 -32.82 2.39
C LEU A 726 -0.37 -33.31 1.05
N GLY A 727 0.04 -34.58 1.00
CA GLY A 727 0.63 -35.19 -0.19
C GLY A 727 -0.37 -35.53 -1.32
N GLN A 728 -1.66 -35.28 -1.13
CA GLN A 728 -2.71 -35.51 -2.14
C GLN A 728 -3.12 -34.23 -2.88
N TYR A 729 -2.66 -33.06 -2.41
CA TYR A 729 -3.07 -31.77 -2.93
C TYR A 729 -1.99 -31.11 -3.77
N PHE A 730 -2.41 -30.42 -4.82
CA PHE A 730 -1.54 -29.85 -5.84
C PHE A 730 -1.85 -28.36 -6.04
N ALA A 731 -0.86 -27.49 -5.82
CA ALA A 731 -0.97 -26.06 -6.07
C ALA A 731 -0.70 -25.78 -7.56
N ALA A 732 -1.76 -25.64 -8.34
CA ALA A 732 -1.70 -25.33 -9.76
C ALA A 732 -1.64 -23.81 -10.01
N TYR A 733 -0.71 -23.38 -10.86
CA TYR A 733 -0.61 -21.99 -11.32
C TYR A 733 -1.25 -21.78 -12.70
N ASN A 734 -1.46 -22.85 -13.48
CA ASN A 734 -2.23 -22.81 -14.71
C ASN A 734 -2.78 -24.20 -15.09
N ASN A 735 -3.62 -24.24 -16.11
CA ASN A 735 -3.93 -25.46 -16.83
C ASN A 735 -3.78 -25.26 -18.34
N THR A 736 -3.50 -26.35 -19.05
CA THR A 736 -3.66 -26.40 -20.51
C THR A 736 -4.93 -27.17 -20.86
N GLN A 737 -5.65 -26.71 -21.88
CA GLN A 737 -6.88 -27.33 -22.36
C GLN A 737 -6.91 -27.47 -23.88
N SER A 738 -7.41 -28.61 -24.39
CA SER A 738 -7.65 -28.80 -25.83
C SER A 738 -9.12 -28.55 -26.19
N LYS A 739 -9.40 -28.20 -27.45
CA LYS A 739 -10.76 -27.91 -27.93
C LYS A 739 -11.56 -29.14 -28.39
N THR A 740 -10.92 -30.30 -28.66
CA THR A 740 -11.60 -31.52 -29.15
C THR A 740 -10.74 -32.79 -28.94
N SER A 741 -11.36 -33.97 -28.95
CA SER A 741 -10.72 -35.29 -28.70
C SER A 741 -9.61 -35.65 -29.69
N THR A 742 -9.64 -35.08 -30.90
CA THR A 742 -8.66 -35.31 -31.98
C THR A 742 -7.56 -34.24 -32.03
N ASN A 743 -7.59 -33.24 -31.14
CA ASN A 743 -6.71 -32.06 -31.19
C ASN A 743 -5.84 -31.94 -29.94
N ILE A 744 -5.36 -33.08 -29.44
CA ILE A 744 -4.52 -33.23 -28.25
C ILE A 744 -3.01 -32.93 -28.39
N PRO A 745 -2.40 -32.66 -29.58
CA PRO A 745 -0.99 -32.27 -29.63
C PRO A 745 -0.69 -31.01 -28.81
N GLU A 746 0.47 -30.98 -28.16
CA GLU A 746 0.86 -29.90 -27.24
C GLU A 746 0.74 -28.50 -27.85
N GLY A 747 1.23 -28.31 -29.08
CA GLY A 747 1.19 -27.03 -29.78
C GLY A 747 -0.21 -26.53 -30.20
N LYS A 748 -1.29 -27.25 -29.86
CA LYS A 748 -2.68 -26.85 -30.13
C LYS A 748 -3.51 -26.67 -28.86
N ARG A 749 -2.91 -26.86 -27.69
CA ARG A 749 -3.55 -26.63 -26.39
C ARG A 749 -3.56 -25.14 -26.08
N VAL A 750 -4.59 -24.68 -25.39
CA VAL A 750 -4.71 -23.32 -24.88
C VAL A 750 -4.32 -23.33 -23.41
N THR A 751 -3.40 -22.46 -23.02
CA THR A 751 -3.01 -22.28 -21.61
C THR A 751 -3.90 -21.24 -20.96
N VAL A 752 -4.42 -21.55 -19.78
CA VAL A 752 -5.17 -20.64 -18.91
C VAL A 752 -4.36 -20.47 -17.64
N THR A 753 -3.69 -19.33 -17.52
CA THR A 753 -2.93 -18.96 -16.31
C THR A 753 -3.86 -18.43 -15.23
N TYR A 754 -3.62 -18.84 -13.99
CA TYR A 754 -4.43 -18.42 -12.86
C TYR A 754 -3.83 -17.21 -12.16
N VAL A 755 -4.71 -16.27 -11.80
CA VAL A 755 -4.37 -15.11 -10.97
C VAL A 755 -3.92 -15.57 -9.59
N ASP A 756 -4.59 -16.56 -9.00
CA ASP A 756 -4.20 -17.12 -7.71
C ASP A 756 -3.90 -18.61 -7.85
N ALA A 757 -3.06 -19.14 -6.96
CA ALA A 757 -2.82 -20.57 -6.92
C ALA A 757 -4.14 -21.32 -6.67
N LYS A 758 -4.43 -22.30 -7.51
CA LYS A 758 -5.57 -23.19 -7.33
C LYS A 758 -5.12 -24.49 -6.71
N VAL A 759 -5.63 -24.83 -5.53
CA VAL A 759 -5.37 -26.15 -4.91
C VAL A 759 -6.42 -27.14 -5.39
N ILE A 760 -5.97 -28.10 -6.19
CA ILE A 760 -6.79 -29.17 -6.75
C ILE A 760 -6.54 -30.49 -6.02
N ILE A 761 -7.45 -31.45 -6.23
CA ILE A 761 -7.36 -32.83 -5.74
C ILE A 761 -7.22 -33.76 -6.95
N PRO A 762 -5.98 -34.02 -7.45
CA PRO A 762 -5.79 -34.76 -8.72
C PRO A 762 -6.43 -36.15 -8.74
N SER A 763 -6.56 -36.81 -7.58
CA SER A 763 -7.15 -38.15 -7.43
C SER A 763 -8.65 -38.23 -7.74
N THR A 764 -9.36 -37.10 -7.73
CA THR A 764 -10.80 -37.03 -8.00
C THR A 764 -11.12 -36.96 -9.49
N GLY A 765 -10.13 -36.64 -10.34
CA GLY A 765 -10.30 -36.66 -11.78
C GLY A 765 -10.43 -38.09 -12.30
N VAL A 766 -11.43 -38.34 -13.15
CA VAL A 766 -11.69 -39.68 -13.69
C VAL A 766 -11.45 -39.71 -15.20
N ASN A 767 -10.60 -40.64 -15.63
CA ASN A 767 -10.34 -40.92 -17.05
C ASN A 767 -11.42 -41.85 -17.63
N ILE A 768 -11.99 -41.49 -18.77
CA ILE A 768 -12.81 -42.42 -19.58
C ILE A 768 -11.94 -42.98 -20.70
N THR A 769 -11.87 -44.30 -20.80
CA THR A 769 -10.98 -45.03 -21.72
C THR A 769 -11.67 -45.47 -23.02
N GLY A 770 -12.91 -45.04 -23.25
CA GLY A 770 -13.72 -45.37 -24.42
C GLY A 770 -13.85 -44.22 -25.44
N ALA A 771 -14.10 -44.54 -26.71
CA ALA A 771 -14.24 -43.59 -27.83
C ALA A 771 -15.64 -43.58 -28.46
N GLY A 772 -16.60 -44.34 -27.92
CA GLY A 772 -17.95 -44.48 -28.45
C GLY A 772 -18.89 -43.36 -28.00
N ALA A 773 -19.87 -43.03 -28.84
CA ALA A 773 -20.96 -42.06 -28.56
C ALA A 773 -21.79 -42.39 -27.29
N THR A 774 -21.63 -43.58 -26.72
CA THR A 774 -22.33 -44.09 -25.53
C THR A 774 -21.41 -44.31 -24.32
N ASP A 775 -20.11 -44.02 -24.45
CA ASP A 775 -19.16 -44.05 -23.31
C ASP A 775 -19.32 -42.82 -22.39
N TYR A 776 -20.28 -41.94 -22.71
CA TYR A 776 -20.66 -40.74 -21.97
C TYR A 776 -21.61 -41.12 -20.82
N THR A 777 -21.06 -41.34 -19.64
CA THR A 777 -21.75 -41.56 -18.36
C THR A 777 -21.35 -40.50 -17.33
N PRO A 778 -22.19 -40.09 -16.36
CA PRO A 778 -21.84 -39.12 -15.31
C PRO A 778 -20.53 -39.33 -14.50
N ALA A 779 -19.81 -40.43 -14.73
CA ALA A 779 -18.51 -40.77 -14.13
C ALA A 779 -17.30 -39.98 -14.69
N GLY A 780 -17.35 -39.37 -15.87
CA GLY A 780 -16.24 -38.55 -16.40
C GLY A 780 -16.22 -37.14 -15.81
N ARG A 781 -15.38 -36.91 -14.80
CA ARG A 781 -15.27 -35.63 -14.08
C ARG A 781 -13.85 -35.06 -14.15
N ASP A 782 -13.76 -33.73 -14.28
CA ASP A 782 -12.54 -32.97 -13.99
C ASP A 782 -12.15 -33.15 -12.51
N VAL A 783 -10.97 -32.68 -12.14
CA VAL A 783 -10.53 -32.68 -10.74
C VAL A 783 -11.37 -31.73 -9.90
N ASP A 784 -11.58 -32.10 -8.64
CA ASP A 784 -12.16 -31.23 -7.63
C ASP A 784 -11.17 -30.12 -7.25
N VAL A 785 -11.71 -28.93 -7.04
CA VAL A 785 -10.97 -27.78 -6.54
C VAL A 785 -11.24 -27.69 -5.04
N LEU A 786 -10.21 -27.92 -4.23
CA LEU A 786 -10.29 -27.73 -2.79
C LEU A 786 -10.34 -26.25 -2.45
N MET A 787 -9.54 -25.44 -3.16
CA MET A 787 -9.47 -24.00 -2.96
C MET A 787 -9.12 -23.28 -4.26
N ALA A 788 -9.98 -22.37 -4.71
CA ALA A 788 -9.84 -21.69 -5.99
C ALA A 788 -8.86 -20.50 -5.95
N ALA A 789 -8.70 -19.86 -4.79
CA ALA A 789 -7.78 -18.75 -4.54
C ALA A 789 -7.00 -19.01 -3.25
N ALA A 790 -6.03 -19.92 -3.33
CA ALA A 790 -5.19 -20.29 -2.22
C ALA A 790 -4.07 -19.27 -2.00
N GLU A 791 -3.84 -18.91 -0.75
CA GLU A 791 -2.81 -17.95 -0.37
C GLU A 791 -1.53 -18.63 0.12
N GLY A 792 -1.65 -19.74 0.86
CA GLY A 792 -0.48 -20.42 1.40
C GLY A 792 -0.80 -21.52 2.40
N LEU A 793 0.25 -21.99 3.06
CA LEU A 793 0.20 -22.98 4.13
C LEU A 793 0.71 -22.39 5.44
N GLU A 794 0.03 -22.73 6.53
CA GLU A 794 0.52 -22.49 7.89
C GLU A 794 0.75 -23.81 8.61
N ILE A 795 1.98 -24.01 9.11
CA ILE A 795 2.41 -25.18 9.86
C ILE A 795 2.64 -24.76 11.30
N THR A 796 2.00 -25.44 12.25
CA THR A 796 2.13 -25.16 13.69
C THR A 796 2.50 -26.41 14.47
N SER A 797 3.24 -26.22 15.57
CA SER A 797 3.48 -27.30 16.53
C SER A 797 2.22 -27.55 17.35
N LEU A 798 1.89 -28.82 17.55
CA LEU A 798 0.90 -29.21 18.54
C LEU A 798 1.63 -29.32 19.88
N GLN A 799 1.58 -28.27 20.73
CA GLN A 799 2.05 -28.36 22.11
C GLN A 799 0.95 -29.05 22.97
N PRO A 800 1.31 -29.97 23.89
CA PRO A 800 0.36 -30.47 24.87
C PRO A 800 -0.05 -29.35 25.85
N ASN A 801 -1.32 -29.29 26.25
CA ASN A 801 -1.80 -28.33 27.25
C ASN A 801 -1.06 -28.54 28.57
N GLU A 802 -0.44 -27.50 29.13
CA GLU A 802 0.46 -27.63 30.29
C GLU A 802 -0.19 -28.09 31.61
N GLY A 803 -1.51 -28.25 31.70
CA GLY A 803 -2.18 -28.66 32.94
C GLY A 803 -2.16 -27.61 34.06
N LYS A 804 -3.22 -27.52 34.87
CA LYS A 804 -3.24 -26.64 36.05
C LYS A 804 -4.17 -27.18 37.12
N TYR A 805 -3.74 -27.18 38.38
CA TYR A 805 -4.42 -27.80 39.51
C TYR A 805 -4.43 -26.90 40.74
N THR A 806 -5.52 -26.93 41.49
CA THR A 806 -5.53 -26.41 42.87
C THR A 806 -5.09 -27.54 43.81
N VAL A 807 -4.12 -27.26 44.69
CA VAL A 807 -3.63 -28.20 45.71
C VAL A 807 -4.02 -27.69 47.09
N GLU A 808 -4.76 -28.48 47.86
CA GLU A 808 -5.17 -28.11 49.23
C GLU A 808 -4.88 -29.25 50.23
N PRO A 809 -4.17 -28.99 51.35
CA PRO A 809 -3.92 -30.01 52.35
C PRO A 809 -5.21 -30.54 53.01
N VAL A 810 -5.30 -31.86 53.19
CA VAL A 810 -6.42 -32.49 53.90
C VAL A 810 -6.22 -32.28 55.40
N ALA A 811 -6.87 -31.29 56.00
CA ALA A 811 -6.59 -30.86 57.37
C ALA A 811 -6.75 -31.97 58.43
N ASP A 812 -5.68 -32.25 59.18
CA ASP A 812 -5.72 -32.96 60.47
C ASP A 812 -5.24 -32.02 61.58
N GLU A 813 -6.20 -31.32 62.18
CA GLU A 813 -5.94 -30.33 63.24
C GLU A 813 -5.30 -30.94 64.50
N SER A 814 -5.28 -32.26 64.66
CA SER A 814 -4.61 -32.90 65.80
C SER A 814 -3.10 -33.11 65.56
N ILE A 815 -2.64 -33.02 64.30
CA ILE A 815 -1.26 -33.35 63.89
C ILE A 815 -0.50 -32.10 63.45
N TYR A 816 -1.09 -31.24 62.62
CA TYR A 816 -0.38 -30.11 62.01
C TYR A 816 -1.24 -28.86 61.81
N GLU A 817 -0.58 -27.74 61.53
CA GLU A 817 -1.17 -26.48 61.08
C GLU A 817 -0.87 -26.29 59.60
N VAL A 818 -1.89 -25.90 58.83
CA VAL A 818 -1.74 -25.62 57.40
C VAL A 818 -1.28 -24.19 57.21
N GLY A 819 -0.30 -24.01 56.32
CA GLY A 819 0.19 -22.72 55.89
C GLY A 819 0.52 -22.72 54.40
N GLU A 820 1.19 -21.66 53.95
CA GLU A 820 1.54 -21.47 52.55
C GLU A 820 2.86 -20.70 52.46
N THR A 821 3.67 -21.02 51.45
CA THR A 821 4.88 -20.25 51.15
C THR A 821 4.55 -18.99 50.36
N ILE A 822 5.50 -18.05 50.25
CA ILE A 822 5.35 -16.85 49.40
C ILE A 822 5.11 -17.17 47.91
N HIS A 823 5.38 -18.41 47.49
CA HIS A 823 5.21 -18.90 46.12
C HIS A 823 3.95 -19.77 45.95
N GLY A 824 3.03 -19.76 46.90
CA GLY A 824 1.76 -20.47 46.78
C GLY A 824 1.79 -21.95 47.17
N ILE A 825 2.97 -22.53 47.45
CA ILE A 825 3.09 -23.95 47.84
C ILE A 825 2.54 -24.14 49.26
N LYS A 826 1.61 -25.09 49.42
CA LYS A 826 0.98 -25.39 50.70
C LYS A 826 1.90 -26.16 51.64
N THR A 827 1.83 -25.85 52.92
CA THR A 827 2.67 -26.43 53.97
C THR A 827 1.84 -27.00 55.11
N MET A 828 2.32 -28.07 55.73
CA MET A 828 1.74 -28.71 56.91
C MET A 828 2.82 -28.77 58.00
N THR A 829 2.70 -27.92 59.02
CA THR A 829 3.68 -27.77 60.11
C THR A 829 3.26 -28.56 61.34
N VAL A 830 4.09 -29.51 61.77
CA VAL A 830 3.76 -30.47 62.84
C VAL A 830 3.69 -29.76 64.20
N LYS A 831 2.57 -29.96 64.91
CA LYS A 831 2.28 -29.30 66.18
C LYS A 831 3.19 -29.76 67.31
N THR A 832 3.34 -28.90 68.33
CA THR A 832 4.07 -29.22 69.56
C THR A 832 3.52 -30.49 70.22
N GLY A 833 4.42 -31.41 70.58
CA GLY A 833 4.07 -32.69 71.23
C GLY A 833 3.71 -33.82 70.27
N VAL A 834 3.63 -33.57 68.96
CA VAL A 834 3.37 -34.60 67.94
C VAL A 834 4.69 -35.21 67.47
N THR A 835 4.79 -36.55 67.47
CA THR A 835 5.96 -37.28 66.96
C THR A 835 5.59 -38.69 66.47
N GLY A 836 6.51 -39.33 65.74
CA GLY A 836 6.34 -40.66 65.16
C GLY A 836 5.75 -40.62 63.75
N LEU A 837 5.31 -41.77 63.24
CA LEU A 837 4.72 -41.88 61.91
C LEU A 837 3.37 -41.13 61.86
N LYS A 838 3.25 -40.21 60.91
CA LYS A 838 2.03 -39.44 60.60
C LYS A 838 1.79 -39.39 59.10
N TYR A 839 0.54 -39.21 58.71
CA TYR A 839 0.11 -39.13 57.31
C TYR A 839 -0.32 -37.71 56.97
N PHE A 840 -0.01 -37.30 55.74
CA PHE A 840 -0.24 -35.97 55.21
C PHE A 840 -0.92 -36.14 53.85
N GLY A 841 -2.12 -35.59 53.70
CA GLY A 841 -2.91 -35.68 52.48
C GLY A 841 -2.97 -34.34 51.74
N ALA A 842 -3.13 -34.38 50.43
CA ALA A 842 -3.45 -33.24 49.58
C ALA A 842 -4.62 -33.61 48.67
N GLN A 843 -5.60 -32.73 48.60
CA GLN A 843 -6.70 -32.74 47.64
C GLN A 843 -6.27 -31.95 46.39
N LEU A 844 -6.54 -32.52 45.21
CA LEU A 844 -6.21 -31.97 43.91
C LEU A 844 -7.52 -31.64 43.18
N THR A 845 -7.57 -30.49 42.52
CA THR A 845 -8.73 -30.10 41.70
C THR A 845 -8.24 -29.52 40.39
N PRO A 846 -8.52 -30.14 39.23
CA PRO A 846 -8.09 -29.60 37.94
C PRO A 846 -8.79 -28.27 37.65
N VAL A 847 -7.98 -27.28 37.30
CA VAL A 847 -8.37 -25.98 36.74
C VAL A 847 -8.29 -26.03 35.22
N VAL A 848 -7.26 -26.69 34.69
CA VAL A 848 -7.10 -27.09 33.28
C VAL A 848 -6.65 -28.54 33.28
N GLU A 849 -7.46 -29.43 32.70
CA GLU A 849 -7.14 -30.86 32.57
C GLU A 849 -5.82 -31.08 31.81
N HIS A 850 -5.09 -32.12 32.17
CA HIS A 850 -3.80 -32.48 31.59
C HIS A 850 -3.85 -33.93 31.10
N GLU A 851 -3.60 -34.14 29.81
CA GLU A 851 -3.65 -35.48 29.24
C GLU A 851 -2.42 -36.30 29.69
N GLY A 852 -2.58 -37.13 30.74
CA GLY A 852 -1.50 -38.02 31.19
C GLY A 852 -1.54 -38.36 32.68
N GLN A 853 -0.35 -38.62 33.24
CA GLN A 853 -0.17 -38.80 34.68
C GLN A 853 0.73 -37.69 35.21
N GLU A 854 0.32 -37.03 36.29
CA GLU A 854 1.11 -36.05 37.01
C GLU A 854 1.77 -36.68 38.23
N ALA A 855 2.66 -35.93 38.88
CA ALA A 855 3.31 -36.34 40.12
C ALA A 855 3.03 -35.34 41.26
N VAL A 856 2.30 -35.80 42.29
CA VAL A 856 2.18 -35.06 43.56
C VAL A 856 3.38 -35.39 44.44
N VAL A 857 4.11 -34.35 44.85
CA VAL A 857 5.35 -34.43 45.60
C VAL A 857 5.14 -33.93 47.02
N PHE A 858 5.47 -34.77 48.01
CA PHE A 858 5.53 -34.41 49.41
C PHE A 858 6.98 -34.32 49.89
N THR A 859 7.40 -33.13 50.33
CA THR A 859 8.76 -32.88 50.81
C THR A 859 8.77 -32.59 52.31
N HIS A 860 9.46 -33.43 53.07
CA HIS A 860 9.55 -33.34 54.53
C HIS A 860 10.84 -32.66 54.98
N LEU A 861 10.71 -31.61 55.79
CA LEU A 861 11.78 -30.69 56.20
C LEU A 861 11.86 -30.59 57.73
N ARG A 862 13.08 -30.45 58.26
CA ARG A 862 13.35 -30.09 59.65
C ARG A 862 14.40 -29.00 59.71
N GLY A 863 14.02 -27.81 60.21
CA GLY A 863 14.91 -26.65 60.23
C GLY A 863 15.49 -26.33 58.85
N ASP A 864 14.61 -26.30 57.84
CA ASP A 864 14.91 -26.08 56.41
C ASP A 864 15.76 -27.14 55.70
N ILE A 865 16.16 -28.21 56.39
CA ILE A 865 16.87 -29.35 55.80
C ILE A 865 15.84 -30.38 55.33
N GLN A 866 15.87 -30.75 54.04
CA GLN A 866 15.05 -31.83 53.50
C GLN A 866 15.52 -33.18 54.06
N LEU A 867 14.62 -33.89 54.74
CA LEU A 867 14.88 -35.21 55.31
C LEU A 867 14.42 -36.35 54.41
N SER A 868 13.31 -36.16 53.70
CA SER A 868 12.72 -37.18 52.83
C SER A 868 11.77 -36.57 51.80
N ILE A 869 11.54 -37.32 50.72
CA ILE A 869 10.56 -37.02 49.67
C ILE A 869 9.67 -38.25 49.45
N ASN A 870 8.40 -38.03 49.19
CA ASN A 870 7.47 -39.06 48.73
C ASN A 870 6.71 -38.54 47.51
N ILE A 871 6.44 -39.41 46.54
CA ILE A 871 5.83 -39.03 45.27
C ILE A 871 4.69 -40.00 45.00
N THR A 872 3.52 -39.46 44.65
CA THR A 872 2.37 -40.22 44.15
C THR A 872 2.16 -39.83 42.68
N ARG A 873 2.16 -40.82 41.78
CA ARG A 873 1.85 -40.62 40.37
C ARG A 873 0.48 -41.21 40.05
N ALA A 874 -0.37 -40.42 39.43
CA ALA A 874 -1.70 -40.81 38.97
C ALA A 874 -2.18 -39.80 37.91
N ASP A 875 -3.32 -40.10 37.29
CA ASP A 875 -4.07 -39.15 36.47
C ASP A 875 -4.99 -38.37 37.42
N PHE A 876 -4.58 -37.15 37.79
CA PHE A 876 -5.26 -36.35 38.81
C PHE A 876 -6.47 -35.57 38.27
N ASP A 877 -6.79 -35.72 36.97
CA ASP A 877 -8.10 -35.36 36.44
C ASP A 877 -9.18 -36.38 36.85
N ILE A 878 -8.77 -37.62 37.12
CA ILE A 878 -9.65 -38.72 37.53
C ILE A 878 -9.61 -38.98 39.04
N VAL A 879 -8.42 -38.95 39.66
CA VAL A 879 -8.27 -39.13 41.11
C VAL A 879 -7.91 -37.81 41.79
N ASP A 880 -8.56 -37.50 42.89
CA ASP A 880 -8.54 -36.14 43.46
C ASP A 880 -7.76 -36.05 44.78
N GLU A 881 -7.10 -37.12 45.24
CA GLU A 881 -6.36 -37.14 46.50
C GLU A 881 -5.01 -37.87 46.38
N ALA A 882 -3.98 -37.33 47.03
CA ALA A 882 -2.69 -37.98 47.26
C ALA A 882 -2.32 -37.95 48.75
N GLN A 883 -1.60 -38.97 49.23
CA GLN A 883 -1.21 -39.04 50.64
C GLN A 883 0.19 -39.64 50.83
N ALA A 884 0.96 -39.08 51.77
CA ALA A 884 2.29 -39.56 52.15
C ALA A 884 2.44 -39.70 53.67
N GLY A 885 3.24 -40.68 54.11
CA GLY A 885 3.56 -40.92 55.52
C GLY A 885 5.01 -40.56 55.86
N PHE A 886 5.23 -39.80 56.94
CA PHE A 886 6.56 -39.43 57.42
C PHE A 886 6.72 -39.64 58.93
N ASN A 887 7.93 -40.00 59.37
CA ASN A 887 8.29 -39.99 60.79
C ASN A 887 8.69 -38.58 61.21
N VAL A 888 7.84 -37.92 61.99
CA VAL A 888 7.97 -36.49 62.30
C VAL A 888 8.31 -36.20 63.76
N GLN A 889 8.77 -34.97 63.99
CA GLN A 889 8.92 -34.30 65.27
C GLN A 889 8.18 -32.96 65.22
N ALA A 890 7.87 -32.41 66.40
CA ALA A 890 7.29 -31.09 66.52
C ALA A 890 8.16 -30.04 65.78
N GLY A 891 7.52 -29.23 64.94
CA GLY A 891 8.18 -28.21 64.11
C GLY A 891 8.67 -28.71 62.75
N ASP A 892 8.53 -29.99 62.41
CA ASP A 892 8.77 -30.46 61.05
C ASP A 892 7.73 -29.87 60.09
N VAL A 893 8.11 -29.65 58.82
CA VAL A 893 7.25 -29.08 57.78
C VAL A 893 7.15 -30.06 56.61
N VAL A 894 5.94 -30.35 56.15
CA VAL A 894 5.69 -31.10 54.91
C VAL A 894 5.11 -30.14 53.86
N LYS A 895 5.78 -30.03 52.71
CA LYS A 895 5.27 -29.29 51.53
C LYS A 895 4.58 -30.25 50.58
N ALA A 896 3.47 -29.84 49.96
CA ALA A 896 2.78 -30.59 48.92
C ALA A 896 2.61 -29.72 47.67
N TYR A 897 2.97 -30.26 46.50
CA TYR A 897 2.81 -29.60 45.19
C TYR A 897 2.74 -30.66 44.07
N ILE A 898 2.23 -30.29 42.90
CA ILE A 898 2.03 -31.17 41.74
C ILE A 898 2.89 -30.69 40.56
N VAL A 899 3.43 -31.64 39.79
CA VAL A 899 4.25 -31.38 38.61
C VAL A 899 3.86 -32.27 37.43
N ASP A 900 4.19 -31.85 36.21
CA ASP A 900 3.99 -32.58 34.95
C ASP A 900 4.69 -33.95 34.93
N GLU A 901 6.01 -33.97 34.74
CA GLU A 901 6.82 -35.16 34.63
C GLU A 901 8.07 -35.04 35.50
N LEU A 902 8.15 -35.89 36.53
CA LEU A 902 9.35 -36.00 37.35
C LEU A 902 10.35 -37.01 36.75
N THR A 903 11.23 -36.55 35.87
CA THR A 903 12.22 -37.39 35.15
C THR A 903 13.63 -37.29 35.75
N ASN A 904 14.51 -38.23 35.38
CA ASN A 904 15.94 -38.19 35.69
C ASN A 904 16.78 -37.59 34.54
N SER A 905 16.14 -37.04 33.50
CA SER A 905 16.81 -36.35 32.39
C SER A 905 17.49 -35.08 32.89
N VAL A 906 18.73 -34.85 32.45
CA VAL A 906 19.55 -33.71 32.88
C VAL A 906 19.14 -32.38 32.25
N ASP A 907 18.38 -32.43 31.15
CA ASP A 907 17.93 -31.27 30.37
C ASP A 907 16.44 -30.99 30.55
N SER A 908 15.78 -31.63 31.51
CA SER A 908 14.35 -31.48 31.78
C SER A 908 14.13 -31.23 33.27
N ASN A 909 13.58 -30.06 33.59
CA ASN A 909 13.09 -29.75 34.92
C ASN A 909 11.57 -29.94 34.94
N PRO A 910 11.01 -30.49 36.02
CA PRO A 910 9.56 -30.59 36.16
C PRO A 910 8.93 -29.18 36.26
N THR A 911 7.81 -28.99 35.58
CA THR A 911 6.98 -27.79 35.64
C THR A 911 5.98 -27.95 36.78
N ILE A 912 5.89 -26.95 37.67
CA ILE A 912 4.88 -26.94 38.73
C ILE A 912 3.52 -26.59 38.12
N LEU A 913 2.52 -27.45 38.34
CA LEU A 913 1.18 -27.33 37.74
C LEU A 913 0.15 -26.69 38.69
N GLN A 914 0.56 -25.79 39.59
CA GLN A 914 -0.29 -25.20 40.64
C GLN A 914 -0.63 -23.72 40.37
#